data_AF-J3DGW2-F1
#
_entry.id   AF-J3DGW2-F1
#
_cell.length_a   1.000
_cell.length_b   1.000
_cell.length_c   1.000
_cell.angle_alpha   90.00
_cell.angle_beta   90.00
_cell.angle_gamma   90.00
#
_symmetry.space_group_name_H-M   'P 1'
#
loop_
_entity.id
_entity.type
_entity.pdbx_description
1 polymer ?
#
loop_
_entity_poly.entity_id
_entity_poly.type
_entity_poly.pdbx_seq_one_letter_code
_entity_poly.pdbx_strand_id
1 'polypeptide(L)'
;MIDVLASLITRLGIRYEARVVLLCLIIRRFFRECFYGSSDFSALRTALGQNPAVRLELLRKILQLTVPNAELLMQAIFGFGFICEPTLEDATTLMSDPLRSAILKSQANTTAGKKPRPTAKEIRQSRLTMDATSLATLHKEIELIRDGSGRQTIAWLVSWLLQANTSSRYSDVSIEPVAAVAGADLATAFKAGLSTLWRDQLPMFKEDEPRSTYHITVAGLLGLCQELRDGTDLPTLSGSQVGQAIQYACFEINGFPKWFWPLVDAHQAVAIVELQQLIARADRGPTSFEHAEELLVELKNAPESIQTALAPAAWSFLLKQPRCRNHTTESLLNLVSNVPGTTTQDVIEAQASSRLQATFSTAMLTESGESVIQPALLETVAQSVMWGAFWLTTHPDSFKSHLERWLVDARPQAQSFVFELAAYLGKDYGSKVIGLAKQSDDGVDTLAALYRWTFGIVRPENDIEHPEGSVYTPGNRDAAEQLRDALIPAIAAAGSTRAYEALEAIRKVAGDEQVQYLSSVLFDMQEARFSRSPVLQRDFDKFDDDFRQPVAGTLSLALAVQEDLLAVKYSIEKGEFSLRRFFSAVNFSRISTDKEGLALEADFQALLGSEMNHLAGARYTVTRESETAEATRRDVLCRKGSDYASIELKMSMRWTVPQYLEALEHQLVGQYMRNRNATTGFLVIVLQEKDRKWHYPTGSDRMTFSELIKLLQTRALELEGQDRRRFIRVIGIDATPPRSFRDA
;
A
#
# COMPACT_ATOMS: atom_id res chain seq x y z
N MET A 1 9.45 -23.39 6.01
CA MET A 1 9.54 -24.74 5.40
C MET A 1 10.88 -25.41 5.71
N ILE A 2 12.01 -24.76 5.45
CA ILE A 2 13.37 -25.29 5.72
C ILE A 2 13.55 -25.67 7.20
N ASP A 3 13.14 -24.80 8.14
CA ASP A 3 13.25 -25.08 9.58
C ASP A 3 12.35 -26.22 10.06
N VAL A 4 11.16 -26.35 9.46
CA VAL A 4 10.23 -27.45 9.77
C VAL A 4 10.83 -28.79 9.32
N LEU A 5 11.47 -28.82 8.14
CA LEU A 5 12.16 -30.00 7.67
C LEU A 5 13.41 -30.33 8.51
N ALA A 6 14.18 -29.32 8.91
CA ALA A 6 15.32 -29.50 9.80
C ALA A 6 14.89 -30.07 11.17
N SER A 7 13.77 -29.59 11.72
CA SER A 7 13.16 -30.15 12.94
C SER A 7 12.69 -31.58 12.75
N LEU A 8 12.19 -31.95 11.56
CA LEU A 8 11.79 -33.33 11.27
C LEU A 8 12.99 -34.29 11.22
N ILE A 9 14.11 -33.86 10.63
CA ILE A 9 15.34 -34.65 10.49
C ILE A 9 16.02 -34.92 11.85
N THR A 10 15.85 -34.01 12.81
CA THR A 10 16.46 -34.11 14.16
C THR A 10 15.65 -34.95 15.15
N ARG A 11 14.44 -35.40 14.80
CA ARG A 11 13.61 -36.24 15.69
C ARG A 11 14.16 -37.67 15.78
N LEU A 12 14.23 -38.21 17.00
CA LEU A 12 14.56 -39.62 17.26
C LEU A 12 13.46 -40.54 16.70
N GLY A 13 13.85 -41.56 15.91
CA GLY A 13 12.95 -42.61 15.43
C GLY A 13 12.09 -42.22 14.22
N ILE A 14 12.67 -41.65 13.17
CA ILE A 14 11.96 -41.30 11.93
C ILE A 14 11.39 -42.58 11.28
N ARG A 15 10.06 -42.74 11.30
CA ARG A 15 9.37 -43.89 10.66
C ARG A 15 9.36 -43.86 9.13
N TYR A 16 9.78 -42.75 8.50
CA TYR A 16 9.66 -42.52 7.04
C TYR A 16 10.90 -41.88 6.41
N GLU A 17 12.10 -42.39 6.70
CA GLU A 17 13.38 -41.82 6.23
C GLU A 17 13.41 -41.55 4.72
N ALA A 18 12.93 -42.51 3.91
CA ALA A 18 12.88 -42.36 2.45
C ALA A 18 12.00 -41.18 1.97
N ARG A 19 10.90 -40.88 2.66
CA ARG A 19 10.03 -39.73 2.34
C ARG A 19 10.68 -38.41 2.72
N VAL A 20 11.40 -38.39 3.85
CA VAL A 20 12.15 -37.21 4.31
C VAL A 20 13.26 -36.90 3.30
N VAL A 21 14.00 -37.91 2.84
CA VAL A 21 15.03 -37.76 1.80
C VAL A 21 14.45 -37.21 0.49
N LEU A 22 13.29 -37.74 0.05
CA LEU A 22 12.63 -37.24 -1.17
C LEU A 22 12.23 -35.76 -1.01
N LEU A 23 11.70 -35.38 0.15
CA LEU A 23 11.32 -34.00 0.44
C LEU A 23 12.54 -33.06 0.44
N CYS A 24 13.69 -33.50 0.99
CA CYS A 24 14.96 -32.76 0.89
C CYS A 24 15.35 -32.47 -0.57
N LEU A 25 15.21 -33.46 -1.46
CA LEU A 25 15.54 -33.31 -2.89
C LEU A 25 14.57 -32.38 -3.62
N ILE A 26 13.26 -32.49 -3.33
CA ILE A 26 12.23 -31.61 -3.91
C ILE A 26 12.48 -30.16 -3.50
N ILE A 27 12.70 -29.91 -2.21
CA ILE A 27 12.97 -28.56 -1.69
C ILE A 27 14.23 -28.00 -2.33
N ARG A 28 15.32 -28.76 -2.36
CA ARG A 28 16.55 -28.33 -3.02
C ARG A 28 16.32 -27.98 -4.49
N ARG A 29 15.55 -28.79 -5.23
CA ARG A 29 15.24 -28.53 -6.64
C ARG A 29 14.41 -27.26 -6.81
N PHE A 30 13.33 -27.12 -6.06
CA PHE A 30 12.45 -25.95 -6.08
C PHE A 30 13.24 -24.66 -5.81
N PHE A 31 14.05 -24.62 -4.75
CA PHE A 31 14.81 -23.41 -4.42
C PHE A 31 15.94 -23.11 -5.42
N ARG A 32 16.51 -24.14 -6.04
CA ARG A 32 17.46 -23.93 -7.14
C ARG A 32 16.78 -23.33 -8.36
N GLU A 33 15.59 -23.78 -8.72
CA GLU A 33 14.84 -23.33 -9.90
C GLU A 33 14.22 -21.94 -9.71
N CYS A 34 13.64 -21.66 -8.53
CA CYS A 34 12.96 -20.39 -8.28
C CYS A 34 13.87 -19.29 -7.72
N PHE A 35 14.96 -19.63 -7.03
CA PHE A 35 15.79 -18.65 -6.31
C PHE A 35 17.29 -18.75 -6.64
N TYR A 36 17.64 -19.47 -7.72
CA TYR A 36 19.03 -19.66 -8.18
C TYR A 36 20.00 -20.12 -7.08
N GLY A 37 19.50 -20.81 -6.04
CA GLY A 37 20.31 -21.30 -4.92
C GLY A 37 20.74 -20.25 -3.89
N SER A 38 20.12 -19.05 -3.88
CA SER A 38 20.40 -17.96 -2.91
C SER A 38 19.83 -18.19 -1.51
N SER A 39 19.06 -19.27 -1.30
CA SER A 39 18.39 -19.55 -0.03
C SER A 39 19.33 -20.15 1.03
N ASP A 40 19.14 -19.76 2.29
CA ASP A 40 19.92 -20.32 3.39
C ASP A 40 19.45 -21.73 3.78
N PHE A 41 20.34 -22.71 3.61
CA PHE A 41 20.16 -24.11 4.01
C PHE A 41 20.99 -24.50 5.25
N SER A 42 21.51 -23.53 6.00
CA SER A 42 22.35 -23.75 7.20
C SER A 42 21.69 -24.68 8.22
N ALA A 43 20.41 -24.45 8.53
CA ALA A 43 19.63 -25.28 9.45
C ALA A 43 19.49 -26.73 8.94
N LEU A 44 19.26 -26.91 7.63
CA LEU A 44 19.12 -28.22 7.01
C LEU A 44 20.44 -28.99 6.98
N ARG A 45 21.56 -28.31 6.68
CA ARG A 45 22.91 -28.89 6.75
C ARG A 45 23.26 -29.35 8.16
N THR A 46 22.95 -28.52 9.17
CA THR A 46 23.19 -28.85 10.57
C THR A 46 22.39 -30.09 10.98
N ALA A 47 21.10 -30.14 10.64
CA ALA A 47 20.23 -31.28 10.92
C ALA A 47 20.72 -32.59 10.25
N LEU A 48 21.13 -32.53 8.98
CA LEU A 48 21.69 -33.69 8.26
C LEU A 48 23.08 -34.09 8.79
N GLY A 49 23.85 -33.14 9.32
CA GLY A 49 25.10 -33.43 10.05
C GLY A 49 24.87 -34.29 11.28
N GLN A 50 23.79 -34.01 12.02
CA GLN A 50 23.41 -34.71 13.25
C GLN A 50 22.70 -36.05 13.02
N ASN A 51 22.24 -36.35 11.79
CA ASN A 51 21.54 -37.60 11.46
C ASN A 51 22.23 -38.36 10.30
N PRO A 52 23.24 -39.22 10.61
CA PRO A 52 24.00 -39.95 9.60
C PRO A 52 23.15 -40.88 8.72
N ALA A 53 22.08 -41.50 9.26
CA ALA A 53 21.23 -42.41 8.51
C ALA A 53 20.51 -41.71 7.35
N VAL A 54 19.87 -40.57 7.63
CA VAL A 54 19.19 -39.76 6.61
C VAL A 54 20.19 -39.13 5.65
N ARG A 55 21.35 -38.70 6.13
CA ARG A 55 22.44 -38.17 5.29
C ARG A 55 22.95 -39.20 4.30
N LEU A 56 23.23 -40.43 4.74
CA LEU A 56 23.73 -41.51 3.88
C LEU A 56 22.72 -41.88 2.80
N GLU A 57 21.43 -41.96 3.15
CA GLU A 57 20.38 -42.26 2.17
C GLU A 57 20.17 -41.11 1.17
N LEU A 58 20.27 -39.86 1.63
CA LEU A 58 20.26 -38.68 0.75
C LEU A 58 21.43 -38.70 -0.24
N LEU A 59 22.66 -38.96 0.24
CA LEU A 59 23.84 -39.07 -0.60
C LEU A 59 23.73 -40.22 -1.60
N ARG A 60 23.17 -41.37 -1.18
CA ARG A 60 22.87 -42.51 -2.06
C ARG A 60 21.92 -42.10 -3.20
N LYS A 61 20.86 -41.33 -2.89
CA LYS A 61 19.95 -40.81 -3.91
C LYS A 61 20.59 -39.77 -4.82
N ILE A 62 21.41 -38.87 -4.29
CA ILE A 62 22.17 -37.92 -5.11
C ILE A 62 23.08 -38.66 -6.09
N LEU A 63 23.82 -39.67 -5.62
CA LEU A 63 24.69 -40.48 -6.47
C LEU A 63 23.91 -41.19 -7.58
N GLN A 64 22.73 -41.76 -7.27
CA GLN A 64 21.84 -42.36 -8.28
C GLN A 64 21.40 -41.36 -9.36
N LEU A 65 21.25 -40.07 -9.01
CA LEU A 65 20.77 -39.03 -9.93
C LEU A 65 21.90 -38.35 -10.73
N THR A 66 23.14 -38.37 -10.23
CA THR A 66 24.23 -37.59 -10.82
C THR A 66 25.33 -38.43 -11.45
N VAL A 67 25.56 -39.67 -11.01
CA VAL A 67 26.58 -40.57 -11.60
C VAL A 67 26.06 -41.10 -12.95
N PRO A 68 26.88 -41.15 -14.02
CA PRO A 68 28.35 -40.98 -14.05
C PRO A 68 28.86 -39.55 -14.28
N ASN A 69 28.01 -38.52 -14.28
CA ASN A 69 28.43 -37.15 -14.53
C ASN A 69 29.08 -36.52 -13.29
N ALA A 70 30.42 -36.47 -13.29
CA ALA A 70 31.22 -35.91 -12.21
C ALA A 70 30.95 -34.42 -11.95
N GLU A 71 30.58 -33.64 -12.97
CA GLU A 71 30.26 -32.21 -12.82
C GLU A 71 28.92 -32.00 -12.14
N LEU A 72 27.89 -32.77 -12.53
CA LEU A 72 26.59 -32.76 -11.84
C LEU A 72 26.71 -33.23 -10.39
N LEU A 73 27.56 -34.22 -10.12
CA LEU A 73 27.85 -34.66 -8.75
C LEU A 73 28.51 -33.55 -7.95
N MET A 74 29.55 -32.91 -8.48
CA MET A 74 30.23 -31.77 -7.83
C MET A 74 29.28 -30.61 -7.56
N GLN A 75 28.43 -30.26 -8.52
CA GLN A 75 27.42 -29.22 -8.34
C GLN A 75 26.37 -29.63 -7.29
N ALA A 76 26.05 -30.92 -7.18
CA ALA A 76 25.05 -31.39 -6.25
C ALA A 76 25.49 -31.35 -4.78
N ILE A 77 26.76 -31.61 -4.53
CA ILE A 77 27.31 -31.70 -3.18
C ILE A 77 28.12 -30.47 -2.74
N PHE A 78 28.65 -29.67 -3.69
CA PHE A 78 29.45 -28.47 -3.40
C PHE A 78 29.04 -27.22 -4.21
N GLY A 79 27.98 -27.28 -5.03
CA GLY A 79 27.46 -26.13 -5.78
C GLY A 79 26.48 -25.27 -4.99
N PHE A 80 25.99 -24.19 -5.59
CA PHE A 80 24.99 -23.31 -4.96
C PHE A 80 23.73 -24.09 -4.52
N GLY A 81 23.29 -23.88 -3.28
CA GLY A 81 22.13 -24.55 -2.70
C GLY A 81 22.34 -26.02 -2.31
N PHE A 82 23.58 -26.46 -2.07
CA PHE A 82 23.83 -27.79 -1.50
C PHE A 82 23.31 -27.87 -0.05
N ILE A 83 22.77 -29.03 0.32
CA ILE A 83 22.05 -29.23 1.59
C ILE A 83 22.74 -30.18 2.55
N CYS A 84 23.82 -30.86 2.14
CA CYS A 84 24.62 -31.75 2.97
C CYS A 84 26.10 -31.68 2.59
N GLU A 85 27.00 -31.70 3.57
CA GLU A 85 28.44 -31.84 3.35
C GLU A 85 28.85 -33.31 3.48
N PRO A 86 29.30 -33.97 2.39
CA PRO A 86 29.74 -35.35 2.46
C PRO A 86 31.15 -35.46 3.07
N THR A 87 31.35 -36.49 3.88
CA THR A 87 32.63 -36.83 4.50
C THR A 87 33.33 -37.99 3.78
N LEU A 88 34.64 -38.16 4.01
CA LEU A 88 35.37 -39.33 3.51
C LEU A 88 34.85 -40.65 4.10
N GLU A 89 34.29 -40.60 5.31
CA GLU A 89 33.60 -41.73 5.93
C GLU A 89 32.30 -42.08 5.19
N ASP A 90 31.51 -41.09 4.77
CA ASP A 90 30.31 -41.32 3.96
C ASP A 90 30.66 -42.00 2.63
N ALA A 91 31.74 -41.55 1.95
CA ALA A 91 32.21 -42.17 0.71
C ALA A 91 32.68 -43.61 0.89
N THR A 92 33.29 -43.91 2.05
CA THR A 92 33.74 -45.26 2.41
C THR A 92 32.53 -46.16 2.72
N THR A 93 31.56 -45.65 3.47
CA THR A 93 30.32 -46.36 3.83
C THR A 93 29.45 -46.65 2.60
N LEU A 94 29.39 -45.73 1.64
CA LEU A 94 28.64 -45.89 0.39
C LEU A 94 29.42 -46.62 -0.70
N MET A 95 30.68 -47.00 -0.45
CA MET A 95 31.58 -47.63 -1.42
C MET A 95 31.63 -46.89 -2.77
N SER A 96 31.76 -45.55 -2.73
CA SER A 96 31.67 -44.69 -3.92
C SER A 96 32.97 -43.95 -4.22
N ASP A 97 33.73 -44.44 -5.20
CA ASP A 97 34.93 -43.75 -5.71
C ASP A 97 34.65 -42.39 -6.36
N PRO A 98 33.52 -42.17 -7.08
CA PRO A 98 33.14 -40.85 -7.56
C PRO A 98 32.96 -39.83 -6.43
N LEU A 99 32.29 -40.23 -5.34
CA LEU A 99 32.09 -39.36 -4.17
C LEU A 99 33.42 -39.05 -3.48
N ARG A 100 34.27 -40.07 -3.28
CA ARG A 100 35.61 -39.91 -2.71
C ARG A 100 36.46 -38.93 -3.52
N SER A 101 36.47 -39.07 -4.84
CA SER A 101 37.22 -38.20 -5.75
C SER A 101 36.72 -36.75 -5.70
N ALA A 102 35.40 -36.56 -5.63
CA ALA A 102 34.79 -35.25 -5.53
C ALA A 102 35.15 -34.52 -4.21
N ILE A 103 35.15 -35.24 -3.08
CA ILE A 103 35.54 -34.69 -1.77
C ILE A 103 37.01 -34.26 -1.78
N LEU A 104 37.92 -35.11 -2.26
CA LEU A 104 39.35 -34.80 -2.32
C LEU A 104 39.64 -33.60 -3.23
N LYS A 105 38.95 -33.51 -4.37
CA LYS A 105 39.05 -32.37 -5.29
C LYS A 105 38.58 -31.06 -4.64
N SER A 106 37.49 -31.12 -3.87
CA SER A 106 37.00 -29.96 -3.10
C SER A 106 38.01 -29.51 -2.06
N GLN A 107 38.53 -30.44 -1.24
CA GLN A 107 39.53 -30.14 -0.21
C GLN A 107 40.82 -29.55 -0.79
N ALA A 108 41.30 -30.06 -1.94
CA ALA A 108 42.44 -29.50 -2.64
C ALA A 108 42.20 -28.05 -3.10
N ASN A 109 41.00 -27.74 -3.59
CA ASN A 109 40.60 -26.38 -3.98
C ASN A 109 40.47 -25.43 -2.78
N THR A 110 40.07 -25.92 -1.60
CA THR A 110 39.99 -25.11 -0.38
C THR A 110 41.37 -24.83 0.23
N THR A 111 42.29 -25.78 0.12
CA THR A 111 43.67 -25.66 0.66
C THR A 111 44.57 -24.77 -0.20
N ALA A 112 44.30 -24.70 -1.51
CA ALA A 112 44.89 -23.70 -2.42
C ALA A 112 44.20 -22.34 -2.22
N GLY A 113 44.44 -21.70 -1.07
CA GLY A 113 43.77 -20.47 -0.66
C GLY A 113 43.75 -19.41 -1.76
N LYS A 114 42.56 -19.15 -2.32
CA LYS A 114 42.30 -17.88 -3.00
C LYS A 114 42.42 -16.80 -1.92
N LYS A 115 43.51 -16.04 -1.92
CA LYS A 115 43.53 -14.75 -1.21
C LYS A 115 42.27 -13.99 -1.62
N PRO A 116 41.47 -13.47 -0.66
CA PRO A 116 40.32 -12.65 -1.03
C PRO A 116 40.82 -11.56 -1.96
N ARG A 117 40.18 -11.46 -3.14
CA ARG A 117 40.46 -10.36 -4.06
C ARG A 117 40.17 -9.08 -3.27
N PRO A 118 41.10 -8.11 -3.18
CA PRO A 118 40.86 -6.90 -2.43
C PRO A 118 39.55 -6.27 -2.93
N THR A 119 38.71 -5.90 -1.99
CA THR A 119 37.42 -5.27 -2.24
C THR A 119 37.64 -3.97 -3.03
N ALA A 120 36.62 -3.54 -3.78
CA ALA A 120 36.69 -2.27 -4.51
C ALA A 120 37.03 -1.09 -3.58
N LYS A 121 36.62 -1.17 -2.31
CA LYS A 121 36.96 -0.21 -1.25
C LYS A 121 38.46 -0.21 -0.93
N GLU A 122 39.06 -1.38 -0.70
CA GLU A 122 40.49 -1.50 -0.43
C GLU A 122 41.35 -1.03 -1.61
N ILE A 123 40.96 -1.36 -2.85
CA ILE A 123 41.64 -0.91 -4.07
C ILE A 123 41.59 0.62 -4.23
N ARG A 124 40.48 1.25 -3.86
CA ARG A 124 40.34 2.71 -3.95
C ARG A 124 41.09 3.42 -2.83
N GLN A 125 41.04 2.89 -1.60
CA GLN A 125 41.81 3.43 -0.47
C GLN A 125 43.32 3.34 -0.68
N SER A 126 43.82 2.28 -1.34
CA SER A 126 45.24 2.16 -1.66
C SER A 126 45.76 3.21 -2.66
N ARG A 127 44.88 4.01 -3.27
CA ARG A 127 45.25 5.13 -4.16
C ARG A 127 45.63 6.40 -3.40
N LEU A 128 45.30 6.47 -2.10
CA LEU A 128 45.58 7.63 -1.26
C LEU A 128 47.05 7.64 -0.83
N THR A 129 47.92 7.97 -1.78
CA THR A 129 49.35 8.22 -1.53
C THR A 129 49.70 9.63 -1.98
N MET A 130 50.65 10.28 -1.29
CA MET A 130 51.21 11.56 -1.69
C MET A 130 52.72 11.43 -1.83
N ASP A 131 53.29 12.06 -2.86
CA ASP A 131 54.73 12.15 -3.00
C ASP A 131 55.32 13.23 -2.08
N ALA A 132 56.63 13.17 -1.86
CA ALA A 132 57.34 14.09 -0.97
C ALA A 132 57.24 15.56 -1.39
N THR A 133 57.12 15.84 -2.69
CA THR A 133 57.02 17.21 -3.22
C THR A 133 55.66 17.82 -2.89
N SER A 134 54.60 17.05 -3.11
CA SER A 134 53.23 17.43 -2.73
C SER A 134 53.12 17.69 -1.23
N LEU A 135 53.68 16.79 -0.40
CA LEU A 135 53.72 16.97 1.05
C LEU A 135 54.49 18.23 1.48
N ALA A 136 55.66 18.50 0.90
CA ALA A 136 56.43 19.69 1.21
C ALA A 136 55.66 20.99 0.85
N THR A 137 54.90 20.96 -0.25
CA THR A 137 54.07 22.10 -0.68
C THR A 137 52.93 22.35 0.29
N LEU A 138 52.22 21.30 0.71
CA LEU A 138 51.14 21.38 1.70
C LEU A 138 51.62 21.96 3.04
N HIS A 139 52.79 21.53 3.52
CA HIS A 139 53.36 22.06 4.76
C HIS A 139 53.79 23.52 4.64
N LYS A 140 54.28 23.96 3.47
CA LYS A 140 54.61 25.36 3.22
C LYS A 140 53.36 26.26 3.24
N GLU A 141 52.23 25.74 2.82
CA GLU A 141 50.96 26.47 2.73
C GLU A 141 50.02 26.19 3.91
N ILE A 142 50.50 25.58 4.99
CA ILE A 142 49.66 25.11 6.10
C ILE A 142 48.82 26.23 6.74
N GLU A 143 49.35 27.45 6.85
CA GLU A 143 48.59 28.59 7.39
C GLU A 143 47.51 29.08 6.42
N LEU A 144 47.78 29.06 5.11
CA LEU A 144 46.79 29.38 4.08
C LEU A 144 45.68 28.31 4.03
N ILE A 145 46.02 27.06 4.30
CA ILE A 145 45.04 25.99 4.45
C ILE A 145 44.21 26.24 5.72
N ARG A 146 44.86 26.59 6.84
CA ARG A 146 44.20 26.81 8.15
C ARG A 146 43.19 27.94 8.13
N ASP A 147 43.51 29.05 7.48
CA ASP A 147 42.63 30.21 7.40
C ASP A 147 41.62 30.13 6.23
N GLY A 148 41.67 29.08 5.41
CA GLY A 148 40.76 28.88 4.27
C GLY A 148 41.11 29.69 3.01
N SER A 149 42.15 30.52 3.02
CA SER A 149 42.57 31.32 1.87
C SER A 149 43.27 30.49 0.78
N GLY A 150 43.86 29.35 1.13
CA GLY A 150 44.52 28.38 0.26
C GLY A 150 43.55 27.54 -0.58
N ARG A 151 42.61 28.20 -1.27
CA ARG A 151 41.47 27.55 -1.96
C ARG A 151 41.88 26.48 -2.96
N GLN A 152 42.91 26.74 -3.76
CA GLN A 152 43.38 25.76 -4.76
C GLN A 152 43.93 24.49 -4.09
N THR A 153 44.64 24.67 -2.99
CA THR A 153 45.28 23.59 -2.21
C THR A 153 44.23 22.78 -1.45
N ILE A 154 43.22 23.45 -0.90
CA ILE A 154 42.04 22.81 -0.30
C ILE A 154 41.26 22.00 -1.34
N ALA A 155 41.00 22.56 -2.52
CA ALA A 155 40.31 21.88 -3.61
C ALA A 155 41.09 20.64 -4.09
N TRP A 156 42.42 20.74 -4.16
CA TRP A 156 43.28 19.62 -4.51
C TRP A 156 43.23 18.50 -3.45
N LEU A 157 43.28 18.84 -2.16
CA LEU A 157 43.15 17.87 -1.07
C LEU A 157 41.80 17.12 -1.11
N VAL A 158 40.71 17.82 -1.42
CA VAL A 158 39.40 17.20 -1.58
C VAL A 158 39.36 16.31 -2.82
N SER A 159 39.92 16.75 -3.95
CA SER A 159 40.06 15.91 -5.15
C SER A 159 40.81 14.61 -4.85
N TRP A 160 41.89 14.70 -4.06
CA TRP A 160 42.66 13.56 -3.60
C TRP A 160 41.81 12.61 -2.74
N LEU A 161 41.07 13.12 -1.74
CA LEU A 161 40.18 12.31 -0.90
C LEU A 161 39.08 11.59 -1.69
N LEU A 162 38.52 12.25 -2.72
CA LEU A 162 37.45 11.69 -3.54
C LEU A 162 37.87 10.45 -4.35
N GLN A 163 39.17 10.24 -4.58
CA GLN A 163 39.67 9.03 -5.25
C GLN A 163 39.33 7.74 -4.47
N ALA A 164 39.14 7.87 -3.14
CA ALA A 164 38.75 6.78 -2.26
C ALA A 164 37.24 6.70 -1.99
N ASN A 165 36.42 7.60 -2.57
CA ASN A 165 34.99 7.62 -2.30
C ASN A 165 34.30 6.35 -2.83
N THR A 166 33.45 5.76 -1.99
CA THR A 166 32.69 4.54 -2.29
C THR A 166 31.19 4.69 -2.07
N SER A 167 30.74 5.71 -1.37
CA SER A 167 29.36 5.89 -0.91
C SER A 167 28.47 6.65 -1.88
N SER A 168 29.01 7.12 -3.02
CA SER A 168 28.31 8.00 -3.98
C SER A 168 27.66 9.21 -3.30
N ARG A 169 28.23 9.67 -2.19
CA ARG A 169 27.87 10.87 -1.43
C ARG A 169 29.14 11.61 -1.06
N TYR A 170 29.09 12.93 -1.07
CA TYR A 170 30.20 13.78 -0.65
C TYR A 170 30.31 13.87 0.87
N SER A 171 29.19 13.97 1.59
CA SER A 171 29.15 14.03 3.05
C SER A 171 29.79 12.83 3.78
N ASP A 172 29.85 11.68 3.13
CA ASP A 172 30.41 10.44 3.71
C ASP A 172 31.94 10.30 3.49
N VAL A 173 32.59 11.25 2.82
CA VAL A 173 34.04 11.20 2.57
C VAL A 173 34.81 11.48 3.87
N SER A 174 35.56 10.49 4.34
CA SER A 174 36.42 10.66 5.52
C SER A 174 37.63 11.53 5.20
N ILE A 175 37.91 12.48 6.10
CA ILE A 175 39.11 13.32 6.08
C ILE A 175 40.29 12.72 6.87
N GLU A 176 40.08 11.60 7.56
CA GLU A 176 41.12 10.90 8.33
C GLU A 176 42.36 10.50 7.52
N PRO A 177 42.26 10.15 6.21
CA PRO A 177 43.45 9.85 5.41
C PRO A 177 44.46 10.99 5.34
N VAL A 178 44.03 12.26 5.49
CA VAL A 178 44.94 13.41 5.55
C VAL A 178 45.87 13.28 6.76
N ALA A 179 45.36 12.87 7.92
CA ALA A 179 46.17 12.68 9.12
C ALA A 179 47.15 11.50 8.96
N ALA A 180 46.69 10.41 8.33
CA ALA A 180 47.51 9.21 8.13
C ALA A 180 48.67 9.43 7.14
N VAL A 181 48.46 10.24 6.09
CA VAL A 181 49.44 10.45 5.00
C VAL A 181 50.27 11.70 5.19
N ALA A 182 49.66 12.79 5.69
CA ALA A 182 50.28 14.11 5.74
C ALA A 182 50.48 14.67 7.16
N GLY A 183 50.10 13.92 8.20
CA GLY A 183 50.34 14.27 9.60
C GLY A 183 49.18 15.02 10.29
N ALA A 184 49.21 15.02 11.62
CA ALA A 184 48.14 15.58 12.45
C ALA A 184 48.00 17.11 12.32
N ASP A 185 49.11 17.82 12.16
CA ASP A 185 49.12 19.29 12.06
C ASP A 185 48.40 19.75 10.79
N LEU A 186 48.68 19.13 9.64
CA LEU A 186 48.02 19.44 8.38
C LEU A 186 46.54 19.04 8.44
N ALA A 187 46.20 17.89 9.01
CA ALA A 187 44.80 17.49 9.16
C ALA A 187 44.00 18.48 10.03
N THR A 188 44.63 19.03 11.08
CA THR A 188 44.02 20.05 11.94
C THR A 188 43.85 21.38 11.21
N ALA A 189 44.88 21.82 10.48
CA ALA A 189 44.80 23.00 9.62
C ALA A 189 43.72 22.84 8.56
N PHE A 190 43.65 21.68 7.90
CA PHE A 190 42.64 21.39 6.90
C PHE A 190 41.22 21.45 7.48
N LYS A 191 40.96 20.83 8.64
CA LYS A 191 39.66 20.93 9.33
C LYS A 191 39.26 22.38 9.61
N ALA A 192 40.17 23.19 10.14
CA ALA A 192 39.92 24.61 10.38
C ALA A 192 39.63 25.38 9.08
N GLY A 193 40.40 25.09 8.02
CA GLY A 193 40.22 25.67 6.70
C GLY A 193 38.85 25.38 6.08
N LEU A 194 38.38 24.13 6.17
CA LEU A 194 37.05 23.75 5.69
C LEU A 194 35.94 24.52 6.42
N SER A 195 36.06 24.68 7.75
CA SER A 195 35.15 25.44 8.60
C SER A 195 35.09 26.92 8.21
N THR A 196 36.24 27.54 7.95
CA THR A 196 36.28 28.95 7.50
C THR A 196 35.73 29.11 6.08
N LEU A 197 36.11 28.19 5.18
CA LEU A 197 35.77 28.25 3.76
C LEU A 197 34.26 28.36 3.50
N TRP A 198 33.44 27.51 4.14
CA TRP A 198 31.99 27.49 3.86
C TRP A 198 31.27 28.74 4.37
N ARG A 199 31.85 29.46 5.34
CA ARG A 199 31.33 30.73 5.88
C ARG A 199 31.70 31.90 4.98
N ASP A 200 32.91 31.89 4.42
CA ASP A 200 33.45 33.03 3.66
C ASP A 200 33.10 32.98 2.18
N GLN A 201 32.70 31.83 1.65
CA GLN A 201 32.42 31.65 0.23
C GLN A 201 31.09 30.95 0.00
N LEU A 202 30.36 31.39 -1.04
CA LEU A 202 29.23 30.65 -1.58
C LEU A 202 29.72 29.45 -2.42
N PRO A 203 28.88 28.40 -2.59
CA PRO A 203 29.20 27.31 -3.48
C PRO A 203 29.46 27.82 -4.90
N MET A 204 30.55 27.36 -5.51
CA MET A 204 30.86 27.66 -6.91
C MET A 204 30.29 26.58 -7.81
N PHE A 205 29.70 27.01 -8.93
CA PHE A 205 29.12 26.14 -9.95
C PHE A 205 29.03 26.90 -11.27
N LYS A 206 28.77 26.16 -12.35
CA LYS A 206 28.50 26.70 -13.67
C LYS A 206 27.03 26.45 -13.98
N GLU A 207 26.31 27.49 -14.41
CA GLU A 207 24.87 27.39 -14.61
C GLU A 207 24.51 26.40 -15.74
N ASP A 208 25.36 26.30 -16.76
CA ASP A 208 25.21 25.50 -17.99
C ASP A 208 25.70 24.05 -17.89
N GLU A 209 26.41 23.67 -16.82
CA GLU A 209 26.97 22.33 -16.61
C GLU A 209 26.30 21.62 -15.41
N PRO A 210 25.04 21.14 -15.54
CA PRO A 210 24.39 20.35 -14.50
C PRO A 210 25.20 19.08 -14.23
N ARG A 211 25.10 18.54 -12.99
CA ARG A 211 25.86 17.36 -12.52
C ARG A 211 27.39 17.53 -12.51
N SER A 212 27.88 18.76 -12.58
CA SER A 212 29.29 19.10 -12.36
C SER A 212 29.43 19.81 -11.01
N THR A 213 30.39 19.38 -10.18
CA THR A 213 30.63 19.99 -8.87
C THR A 213 32.11 20.31 -8.72
N TYR A 214 32.43 21.57 -8.41
CA TYR A 214 33.80 21.95 -8.12
C TYR A 214 34.27 21.32 -6.80
N HIS A 215 35.50 20.83 -6.76
CA HIS A 215 36.08 20.24 -5.54
C HIS A 215 36.11 21.21 -4.35
N ILE A 216 36.22 22.53 -4.60
CA ILE A 216 36.12 23.55 -3.54
C ILE A 216 34.70 23.69 -2.97
N THR A 217 33.66 23.41 -3.77
CA THR A 217 32.28 23.35 -3.29
C THR A 217 32.08 22.11 -2.42
N VAL A 218 32.64 20.98 -2.85
CA VAL A 218 32.71 19.76 -2.03
C VAL A 218 33.47 20.01 -0.72
N ALA A 219 34.53 20.83 -0.73
CA ALA A 219 35.26 21.23 0.47
C ALA A 219 34.35 21.96 1.47
N GLY A 220 33.55 22.92 1.02
CA GLY A 220 32.58 23.61 1.88
C GLY A 220 31.55 22.65 2.47
N LEU A 221 31.03 21.71 1.66
CA LEU A 221 30.15 20.63 2.13
C LEU A 221 30.81 19.75 3.20
N LEU A 222 32.07 19.37 3.03
CA LEU A 222 32.81 18.59 4.04
C LEU A 222 32.98 19.36 5.35
N GLY A 223 33.25 20.67 5.28
CA GLY A 223 33.27 21.54 6.45
C GLY A 223 31.96 21.50 7.22
N LEU A 224 30.84 21.69 6.52
CA LEU A 224 29.49 21.59 7.10
C LEU A 224 29.23 20.20 7.70
N CYS A 225 29.63 19.11 7.05
CA CYS A 225 29.41 17.76 7.57
C CYS A 225 30.20 17.47 8.84
N GLN A 226 31.39 18.07 9.01
CA GLN A 226 32.17 17.93 10.25
C GLN A 226 31.51 18.66 11.43
N GLU A 227 30.93 19.83 11.18
CA GLU A 227 30.32 20.67 12.21
C GLU A 227 28.89 20.23 12.56
N LEU A 228 28.06 19.97 11.55
CA LEU A 228 26.63 19.68 11.72
C LEU A 228 26.36 18.19 11.90
N ARG A 229 27.28 17.31 11.47
CA ARG A 229 27.18 15.85 11.58
C ARG A 229 25.87 15.30 11.03
N ASP A 230 25.04 14.70 11.88
CA ASP A 230 23.72 14.17 11.55
C ASP A 230 22.57 15.13 11.94
N GLY A 231 22.90 16.31 12.47
CA GLY A 231 21.91 17.31 12.91
C GLY A 231 21.36 17.08 14.32
N THR A 232 21.94 16.18 15.11
CA THR A 232 21.50 15.92 16.50
C THR A 232 21.90 17.00 17.51
N ASP A 233 23.03 17.69 17.27
CA ASP A 233 23.57 18.75 18.13
C ASP A 233 24.04 19.93 17.26
N LEU A 234 23.09 20.73 16.80
CA LEU A 234 23.36 21.84 15.89
C LEU A 234 24.03 23.01 16.64
N PRO A 235 25.15 23.55 16.13
CA PRO A 235 25.76 24.73 16.71
C PRO A 235 24.89 25.98 16.49
N THR A 236 25.10 27.01 17.29
CA THR A 236 24.44 28.31 17.08
C THR A 236 24.93 28.93 15.77
N LEU A 237 24.04 28.96 14.77
CA LEU A 237 24.30 29.58 13.47
C LEU A 237 23.49 30.87 13.32
N SER A 238 24.09 31.86 12.66
CA SER A 238 23.37 33.06 12.19
C SER A 238 22.49 32.74 10.98
N GLY A 239 21.47 33.57 10.72
CA GLY A 239 20.60 33.36 9.55
C GLY A 239 21.37 33.31 8.22
N SER A 240 22.42 34.11 8.05
CA SER A 240 23.27 34.06 6.86
C SER A 240 24.00 32.73 6.71
N GLN A 241 24.49 32.17 7.82
CA GLN A 241 25.18 30.86 7.82
C GLN A 241 24.21 29.73 7.52
N VAL A 242 22.98 29.79 8.03
CA VAL A 242 21.91 28.83 7.68
C VAL A 242 21.62 28.88 6.17
N GLY A 243 21.48 30.08 5.60
CA GLY A 243 21.26 30.22 4.16
C GLY A 243 22.41 29.70 3.31
N GLN A 244 23.66 29.94 3.72
CA GLN A 244 24.83 29.35 3.07
C GLN A 244 24.83 27.82 3.15
N ALA A 245 24.55 27.25 4.33
CA ALA A 245 24.48 25.80 4.51
C ALA A 245 23.43 25.16 3.60
N ILE A 246 22.24 25.77 3.47
CA ILE A 246 21.18 25.32 2.56
C ILE A 246 21.66 25.35 1.10
N GLN A 247 22.37 26.41 0.67
CA GLN A 247 22.89 26.50 -0.70
C GLN A 247 23.97 25.45 -0.99
N TYR A 248 24.84 25.16 -0.01
CA TYR A 248 25.82 24.08 -0.15
C TYR A 248 25.16 22.71 -0.26
N ALA A 249 24.09 22.48 0.52
CA ALA A 249 23.39 21.19 0.56
C ALA A 249 22.88 20.71 -0.81
N CYS A 250 22.56 21.64 -1.73
CA CYS A 250 22.13 21.34 -3.10
C CYS A 250 23.18 20.62 -3.96
N PHE A 251 24.45 20.67 -3.56
CA PHE A 251 25.56 20.04 -4.28
C PHE A 251 25.91 18.65 -3.76
N GLU A 252 25.16 18.15 -2.76
CA GLU A 252 25.25 16.74 -2.38
C GLU A 252 24.73 15.85 -3.51
N ILE A 253 25.35 14.69 -3.68
CA ILE A 253 24.91 13.71 -4.68
C ILE A 253 23.91 12.76 -4.01
N ASN A 254 22.83 12.44 -4.74
CA ASN A 254 21.76 11.53 -4.31
C ASN A 254 20.93 12.08 -3.13
N GLY A 255 20.40 13.29 -3.27
CA GLY A 255 19.56 13.97 -2.27
C GLY A 255 20.37 14.87 -1.34
N PHE A 256 19.87 15.11 -0.13
CA PHE A 256 20.48 16.06 0.81
C PHE A 256 21.35 15.39 1.89
N PRO A 257 22.30 16.13 2.52
CA PRO A 257 23.03 15.65 3.68
C PRO A 257 22.11 15.33 4.86
N LYS A 258 22.53 14.41 5.74
CA LYS A 258 21.73 13.96 6.90
C LYS A 258 21.30 15.10 7.83
N TRP A 259 22.13 16.12 7.98
CA TRP A 259 21.86 17.30 8.80
C TRP A 259 20.88 18.30 8.17
N PHE A 260 20.52 18.16 6.89
CA PHE A 260 19.75 19.17 6.14
C PHE A 260 18.37 19.44 6.73
N TRP A 261 17.53 18.40 6.84
CA TRP A 261 16.18 18.56 7.41
C TRP A 261 16.18 18.95 8.90
N PRO A 262 17.05 18.40 9.76
CA PRO A 262 17.23 18.91 11.13
C PRO A 262 17.58 20.40 11.19
N LEU A 263 18.49 20.86 10.33
CA LEU A 263 18.87 22.27 10.27
C LEU A 263 17.70 23.16 9.82
N VAL A 264 16.97 22.72 8.78
CA VAL A 264 15.78 23.42 8.28
C VAL A 264 14.70 23.52 9.35
N ASP A 265 14.47 22.44 10.11
CA ASP A 265 13.48 22.41 11.17
C ASP A 265 13.86 23.31 12.36
N ALA A 266 15.14 23.36 12.73
CA ALA A 266 15.63 24.26 13.77
C ALA A 266 15.56 25.76 13.39
N HIS A 267 15.58 26.08 12.09
CA HIS A 267 15.69 27.45 11.58
C HIS A 267 14.61 27.80 10.53
N GLN A 268 13.37 27.36 10.73
CA GLN A 268 12.29 27.43 9.73
C GLN A 268 12.10 28.80 9.09
N ALA A 269 12.12 29.90 9.87
CA ALA A 269 11.86 31.25 9.35
C ALA A 269 12.86 31.67 8.26
N VAL A 270 14.15 31.38 8.45
CA VAL A 270 15.20 31.68 7.45
C VAL A 270 15.18 30.62 6.35
N ALA A 271 15.03 29.35 6.71
CA ALA A 271 15.05 28.25 5.76
C ALA A 271 13.93 28.36 4.72
N ILE A 272 12.70 28.69 5.13
CA ILE A 272 11.57 28.86 4.21
C ILE A 272 11.87 29.92 3.15
N VAL A 273 12.43 31.07 3.55
CA VAL A 273 12.78 32.15 2.62
C VAL A 273 13.84 31.68 1.62
N GLU A 274 14.89 31.01 2.09
CA GLU A 274 15.96 30.50 1.22
C GLU A 274 15.47 29.41 0.26
N LEU A 275 14.63 28.48 0.73
CA LEU A 275 14.05 27.42 -0.09
C LEU A 275 13.06 27.97 -1.13
N GLN A 276 12.26 28.99 -0.78
CA GLN A 276 11.41 29.69 -1.75
C GLN A 276 12.24 30.39 -2.83
N GLN A 277 13.36 31.03 -2.44
CA GLN A 277 14.26 31.64 -3.40
C GLN A 277 14.93 30.60 -4.30
N LEU A 278 15.29 29.44 -3.77
CA LEU A 278 15.85 28.33 -4.55
C LEU A 278 14.87 27.89 -5.64
N ILE A 279 13.60 27.66 -5.28
CA ILE A 279 12.55 27.31 -6.26
C ILE A 279 12.35 28.44 -7.28
N ALA A 280 12.32 29.70 -6.83
CA ALA A 280 12.14 30.86 -7.70
C ALA A 280 13.29 31.08 -8.70
N ARG A 281 14.47 30.49 -8.46
CA ARG A 281 15.64 30.58 -9.35
C ARG A 281 15.66 29.49 -10.42
N ALA A 282 14.67 28.59 -10.47
CA ALA A 282 14.62 27.51 -11.45
C ALA A 282 14.76 27.97 -12.92
N ASP A 283 14.28 29.17 -13.24
CA ASP A 283 14.35 29.75 -14.59
C ASP A 283 15.72 30.34 -14.96
N ARG A 284 16.71 30.33 -14.05
CA ARG A 284 18.03 30.92 -14.32
C ARG A 284 18.89 30.08 -15.25
N GLY A 285 18.69 28.76 -15.26
CA GLY A 285 19.40 27.85 -16.14
C GLY A 285 19.35 26.40 -15.65
N PRO A 286 20.02 25.48 -16.38
CA PRO A 286 19.91 24.04 -16.14
C PRO A 286 20.27 23.59 -14.72
N THR A 287 21.32 24.17 -14.14
CA THR A 287 21.77 23.79 -12.79
C THR A 287 20.81 24.28 -11.71
N SER A 288 20.34 25.53 -11.79
CA SER A 288 19.32 26.03 -10.85
C SER A 288 18.00 25.27 -10.97
N PHE A 289 17.63 24.84 -12.17
CA PHE A 289 16.47 23.97 -12.38
C PHE A 289 16.63 22.62 -11.69
N GLU A 290 17.77 21.94 -11.87
CA GLU A 290 18.04 20.63 -11.24
C GLU A 290 17.98 20.73 -9.70
N HIS A 291 18.57 21.77 -9.10
CA HIS A 291 18.50 21.98 -7.66
C HIS A 291 17.07 22.24 -7.15
N ALA A 292 16.29 23.05 -7.87
CA ALA A 292 14.89 23.30 -7.53
C ALA A 292 14.08 22.00 -7.63
N GLU A 293 14.29 21.23 -8.69
CA GLU A 293 13.59 19.97 -8.89
C GLU A 293 13.93 18.95 -7.79
N GLU A 294 15.20 18.80 -7.43
CA GLU A 294 15.64 17.87 -6.39
C GLU A 294 15.07 18.25 -5.01
N LEU A 295 15.05 19.55 -4.68
CA LEU A 295 14.37 20.04 -3.47
C LEU A 295 12.90 19.63 -3.46
N LEU A 296 12.20 19.87 -4.57
CA LEU A 296 10.76 19.61 -4.69
C LEU A 296 10.42 18.12 -4.58
N VAL A 297 11.27 17.22 -5.11
CA VAL A 297 11.13 15.77 -4.94
C VAL A 297 11.30 15.35 -3.48
N GLU A 298 12.25 15.96 -2.78
CA GLU A 298 12.58 15.65 -1.39
C GLU A 298 11.64 16.30 -0.37
N LEU A 299 10.72 17.20 -0.78
CA LEU A 299 9.76 17.83 0.13
C LEU A 299 8.88 16.84 0.89
N LYS A 300 8.62 15.65 0.33
CA LYS A 300 7.90 14.57 1.03
C LYS A 300 8.58 14.14 2.34
N ASN A 301 9.89 14.38 2.46
CA ASN A 301 10.71 14.07 3.63
C ASN A 301 10.88 15.28 4.56
N ALA A 302 10.37 16.46 4.18
CA ALA A 302 10.49 17.69 4.95
C ALA A 302 9.50 17.74 6.14
N PRO A 303 9.77 18.55 7.18
CA PRO A 303 8.80 18.84 8.22
C PRO A 303 7.47 19.39 7.65
N GLU A 304 6.35 19.08 8.29
CA GLU A 304 5.00 19.46 7.81
C GLU A 304 4.82 20.99 7.64
N SER A 305 5.45 21.77 8.51
CA SER A 305 5.49 23.24 8.42
C SER A 305 6.15 23.72 7.13
N ILE A 306 7.23 23.07 6.72
CA ILE A 306 7.99 23.38 5.49
C ILE A 306 7.21 22.95 4.26
N GLN A 307 6.60 21.76 4.29
CA GLN A 307 5.70 21.29 3.23
C GLN A 307 4.58 22.30 2.99
N THR A 308 3.93 22.76 4.06
CA THR A 308 2.84 23.74 3.99
C THR A 308 3.31 25.08 3.43
N ALA A 309 4.47 25.57 3.87
CA ALA A 309 5.00 26.87 3.44
C ALA A 309 5.49 26.87 1.97
N LEU A 310 5.94 25.73 1.46
CA LEU A 310 6.49 25.61 0.10
C LEU A 310 5.48 25.09 -0.93
N ALA A 311 4.34 24.51 -0.52
CA ALA A 311 3.33 23.99 -1.44
C ALA A 311 2.84 25.02 -2.47
N PRO A 312 2.60 26.32 -2.16
CA PRO A 312 2.24 27.31 -3.17
C PRO A 312 3.33 27.56 -4.21
N ALA A 313 4.61 27.55 -3.79
CA ALA A 313 5.75 27.71 -4.69
C ALA A 313 5.93 26.46 -5.58
N ALA A 314 5.75 25.27 -5.00
CA ALA A 314 5.76 24.01 -5.71
C ALA A 314 4.65 23.92 -6.78
N TRP A 315 3.44 24.38 -6.44
CA TRP A 315 2.34 24.50 -7.38
C TRP A 315 2.66 25.47 -8.52
N SER A 316 3.19 26.66 -8.19
CA SER A 316 3.60 27.64 -9.21
C SER A 316 4.68 27.09 -10.14
N PHE A 317 5.66 26.36 -9.59
CA PHE A 317 6.71 25.70 -10.35
C PHE A 317 6.13 24.68 -11.33
N LEU A 318 5.24 23.81 -10.86
CA LEU A 318 4.60 22.78 -11.67
C LEU A 318 3.78 23.37 -12.83
N LEU A 319 3.13 24.52 -12.63
CA LEU A 319 2.36 25.18 -13.69
C LEU A 319 3.24 25.87 -14.73
N LYS A 320 4.38 26.42 -14.33
CA LYS A 320 5.29 27.16 -15.21
C LYS A 320 6.22 26.26 -16.02
N GLN A 321 6.64 25.14 -15.45
CA GLN A 321 7.71 24.31 -16.01
C GLN A 321 7.18 23.14 -16.84
N PRO A 322 7.40 23.12 -18.17
CA PRO A 322 6.83 22.08 -19.04
C PRO A 322 7.61 20.75 -19.04
N ARG A 323 8.78 20.67 -18.39
CA ARG A 323 9.71 19.51 -18.48
C ARG A 323 10.19 19.01 -17.11
N CYS A 324 9.26 18.81 -16.19
CA CYS A 324 9.59 18.14 -14.93
C CYS A 324 9.74 16.63 -15.17
N ARG A 325 10.63 15.95 -14.45
CA ARG A 325 10.68 14.48 -14.43
C ARG A 325 9.34 13.94 -13.94
N ASN A 326 8.94 12.79 -14.47
CA ASN A 326 7.66 12.14 -14.14
C ASN A 326 7.45 12.00 -12.62
N HIS A 327 8.44 11.49 -11.89
CA HIS A 327 8.34 11.33 -10.44
C HIS A 327 8.23 12.67 -9.68
N THR A 328 8.80 13.76 -10.23
CA THR A 328 8.66 15.11 -9.68
C THR A 328 7.21 15.54 -9.76
N THR A 329 6.61 15.45 -10.95
CA THR A 329 5.20 15.81 -11.17
C THR A 329 4.27 15.03 -10.23
N GLU A 330 4.45 13.71 -10.13
CA GLU A 330 3.65 12.87 -9.24
C GLU A 330 3.82 13.26 -7.75
N SER A 331 5.06 13.48 -7.31
CA SER A 331 5.35 13.89 -5.93
C SER A 331 4.72 15.25 -5.61
N LEU A 332 4.80 16.20 -6.54
CA LEU A 332 4.23 17.54 -6.37
C LEU A 332 2.72 17.55 -6.38
N LEU A 333 2.08 16.81 -7.29
CA LEU A 333 0.62 16.68 -7.33
C LEU A 333 0.07 16.10 -6.03
N ASN A 334 0.74 15.08 -5.47
CA ASN A 334 0.40 14.53 -4.16
C ASN A 334 0.59 15.57 -3.04
N LEU A 335 1.72 16.29 -3.02
CA LEU A 335 1.99 17.32 -2.02
C LEU A 335 0.91 18.42 -2.02
N VAL A 336 0.64 19.03 -3.18
CA VAL A 336 -0.30 20.16 -3.27
C VAL A 336 -1.75 19.77 -2.98
N SER A 337 -2.11 18.51 -3.20
CA SER A 337 -3.44 17.98 -2.90
C SER A 337 -3.63 17.64 -1.43
N ASN A 338 -2.53 17.31 -0.73
CA ASN A 338 -2.56 17.01 0.71
C ASN A 338 -2.45 18.27 1.58
N VAL A 339 -1.90 19.38 1.07
CA VAL A 339 -1.77 20.66 1.81
C VAL A 339 -3.00 21.54 1.56
N PRO A 340 -3.86 21.78 2.58
CA PRO A 340 -5.07 22.57 2.41
C PRO A 340 -4.80 24.00 1.94
N GLY A 341 -5.61 24.50 1.01
CA GLY A 341 -5.55 25.88 0.52
C GLY A 341 -4.51 26.16 -0.58
N THR A 342 -3.71 25.16 -0.99
CA THR A 342 -2.74 25.32 -2.08
C THR A 342 -3.41 25.42 -3.45
N THR A 343 -4.41 24.57 -3.69
CA THR A 343 -5.16 24.49 -4.94
C THR A 343 -6.57 23.96 -4.66
N THR A 344 -7.46 24.00 -5.65
CA THR A 344 -8.80 23.42 -5.58
C THR A 344 -8.96 22.31 -6.62
N GLN A 345 -9.94 21.43 -6.39
CA GLN A 345 -10.31 20.38 -7.34
C GLN A 345 -10.52 20.97 -8.75
N ASP A 346 -11.36 22.00 -8.90
CA ASP A 346 -11.67 22.63 -10.19
C ASP A 346 -10.41 23.09 -10.96
N VAL A 347 -9.40 23.60 -10.23
CA VAL A 347 -8.15 24.06 -10.84
C VAL A 347 -7.30 22.89 -11.32
N ILE A 348 -7.22 21.80 -10.55
CA ILE A 348 -6.51 20.58 -10.96
C ILE A 348 -7.19 19.97 -12.19
N GLU A 349 -8.52 19.86 -12.18
CA GLU A 349 -9.29 19.32 -13.30
C GLU A 349 -9.15 20.17 -14.56
N ALA A 350 -9.21 21.50 -14.44
CA ALA A 350 -9.00 22.40 -15.56
C ALA A 350 -7.60 22.28 -16.16
N GLN A 351 -6.56 22.12 -15.32
CA GLN A 351 -5.19 21.91 -15.79
C GLN A 351 -5.00 20.55 -16.46
N ALA A 352 -5.51 19.48 -15.85
CA ALA A 352 -5.48 18.15 -16.45
C ALA A 352 -6.20 18.15 -17.82
N SER A 353 -7.44 18.64 -17.86
CA SER A 353 -8.24 18.75 -19.09
C SER A 353 -7.52 19.56 -20.17
N SER A 354 -6.98 20.74 -19.84
CA SER A 354 -6.28 21.59 -20.80
C SER A 354 -5.05 20.92 -21.40
N ARG A 355 -4.25 20.23 -20.56
CA ARG A 355 -3.05 19.50 -20.99
C ARG A 355 -3.39 18.30 -21.87
N LEU A 356 -4.42 17.55 -21.51
CA LEU A 356 -4.92 16.42 -22.30
C LEU A 356 -5.40 16.88 -23.68
N GLN A 357 -6.25 17.91 -23.73
CA GLN A 357 -6.76 18.44 -24.99
C GLN A 357 -5.66 19.00 -25.89
N ALA A 358 -4.71 19.75 -25.32
CA ALA A 358 -3.60 20.31 -26.09
C ALA A 358 -2.72 19.20 -26.70
N THR A 359 -2.36 18.21 -25.88
CA THR A 359 -1.43 17.13 -26.25
C THR A 359 -2.03 16.15 -27.25
N PHE A 360 -3.30 15.79 -27.09
CA PHE A 360 -3.96 14.81 -27.95
C PHE A 360 -4.75 15.44 -29.11
N SER A 361 -4.69 16.77 -29.30
CA SER A 361 -5.43 17.48 -30.35
C SER A 361 -5.22 16.92 -31.77
N THR A 362 -4.00 16.45 -32.06
CA THR A 362 -3.59 15.87 -33.36
C THR A 362 -3.30 14.38 -33.30
N ALA A 363 -3.49 13.74 -32.14
CA ALA A 363 -3.20 12.33 -31.94
C ALA A 363 -4.22 11.45 -32.68
N MET A 364 -3.72 10.36 -33.26
CA MET A 364 -4.52 9.37 -33.98
C MET A 364 -4.11 7.97 -33.52
N LEU A 365 -5.05 7.03 -33.61
CA LEU A 365 -4.78 5.60 -33.43
C LEU A 365 -4.47 4.95 -34.79
N THR A 366 -3.56 3.97 -34.80
CA THR A 366 -3.35 3.05 -35.92
C THR A 366 -4.50 2.05 -36.04
N GLU A 367 -4.54 1.29 -37.15
CA GLU A 367 -5.48 0.16 -37.30
C GLU A 367 -5.27 -0.93 -36.23
N SER A 368 -4.05 -1.06 -35.69
CA SER A 368 -3.73 -1.95 -34.55
C SER A 368 -4.17 -1.39 -33.19
N GLY A 369 -4.68 -0.16 -33.14
CA GLY A 369 -5.14 0.49 -31.91
C GLY A 369 -4.02 1.13 -31.07
N GLU A 370 -2.84 1.37 -31.65
CA GLU A 370 -1.73 2.06 -31.00
C GLU A 370 -1.78 3.57 -31.27
N SER A 371 -1.34 4.39 -30.31
CA SER A 371 -1.25 5.84 -30.52
C SER A 371 -0.04 6.20 -31.38
N VAL A 372 -0.27 6.99 -32.44
CA VAL A 372 0.78 7.55 -33.28
C VAL A 372 1.29 8.85 -32.66
N ILE A 373 2.40 8.75 -31.93
CA ILE A 373 3.02 9.89 -31.26
C ILE A 373 4.34 10.23 -31.93
N GLN A 374 4.53 11.52 -32.28
CA GLN A 374 5.81 12.00 -32.79
C GLN A 374 6.87 11.91 -31.68
N PRO A 375 8.11 11.47 -31.96
CA PRO A 375 9.15 11.32 -30.94
C PRO A 375 9.39 12.58 -30.10
N ALA A 376 9.24 13.76 -30.70
CA ALA A 376 9.39 15.06 -30.03
C ALA A 376 8.30 15.35 -28.97
N LEU A 377 7.20 14.60 -28.95
CA LEU A 377 6.06 14.78 -28.05
C LEU A 377 5.98 13.71 -26.95
N LEU A 378 6.87 12.70 -26.93
CA LEU A 378 6.80 11.59 -25.97
C LEU A 378 6.80 12.06 -24.51
N GLU A 379 7.65 13.04 -24.17
CA GLU A 379 7.72 13.60 -22.82
C GLU A 379 6.43 14.35 -22.46
N THR A 380 5.89 15.15 -23.38
CA THR A 380 4.64 15.89 -23.21
C THR A 380 3.44 14.95 -23.03
N VAL A 381 3.41 13.84 -23.77
CA VAL A 381 2.40 12.79 -23.63
C VAL A 381 2.52 12.14 -22.25
N ALA A 382 3.71 11.70 -21.85
CA ALA A 382 3.92 11.08 -20.54
C ALA A 382 3.46 11.99 -19.39
N GLN A 383 3.78 13.28 -19.46
CA GLN A 383 3.32 14.28 -18.49
C GLN A 383 1.80 14.42 -18.50
N SER A 384 1.18 14.59 -19.66
CA SER A 384 -0.28 14.77 -19.75
C SER A 384 -1.05 13.54 -19.29
N VAL A 385 -0.56 12.35 -19.61
CA VAL A 385 -1.13 11.08 -19.15
C VAL A 385 -1.02 10.95 -17.63
N MET A 386 0.08 11.39 -17.03
CA MET A 386 0.21 11.41 -15.57
C MET A 386 -0.81 12.33 -14.90
N TRP A 387 -1.06 13.51 -15.46
CA TRP A 387 -2.14 14.39 -14.97
C TRP A 387 -3.51 13.73 -15.09
N GLY A 388 -3.77 13.03 -16.20
CA GLY A 388 -4.99 12.25 -16.38
C GLY A 388 -5.11 11.09 -15.38
N ALA A 389 -4.02 10.37 -15.12
CA ALA A 389 -3.96 9.29 -14.14
C ALA A 389 -4.17 9.82 -12.72
N PHE A 390 -3.57 10.97 -12.38
CA PHE A 390 -3.77 11.63 -11.10
C PHE A 390 -5.24 12.01 -10.91
N TRP A 391 -5.84 12.67 -11.90
CA TRP A 391 -7.26 13.04 -11.90
C TRP A 391 -8.17 11.80 -11.74
N LEU A 392 -7.91 10.73 -12.49
CA LEU A 392 -8.61 9.45 -12.35
C LEU A 392 -8.55 8.92 -10.90
N THR A 393 -7.38 9.00 -10.26
CA THR A 393 -7.19 8.46 -8.90
C THR A 393 -7.74 9.34 -7.78
N THR A 394 -7.80 10.67 -7.97
CA THR A 394 -8.25 11.60 -6.93
C THR A 394 -9.72 11.98 -7.05
N HIS A 395 -10.23 12.11 -8.28
CA HIS A 395 -11.61 12.51 -8.56
C HIS A 395 -12.21 11.63 -9.69
N PRO A 396 -12.45 10.33 -9.40
CA PRO A 396 -12.86 9.36 -10.42
C PRO A 396 -14.17 9.71 -11.14
N ASP A 397 -15.15 10.28 -10.45
CA ASP A 397 -16.47 10.60 -11.04
C ASP A 397 -16.39 11.77 -12.05
N SER A 398 -15.69 12.85 -11.70
CA SER A 398 -15.50 13.98 -12.61
C SER A 398 -14.61 13.62 -13.80
N PHE A 399 -13.57 12.81 -13.58
CA PHE A 399 -12.74 12.24 -14.64
C PHE A 399 -13.57 11.41 -15.63
N LYS A 400 -14.40 10.50 -15.11
CA LYS A 400 -15.30 9.67 -15.93
C LYS A 400 -16.24 10.55 -16.76
N SER A 401 -16.92 11.50 -16.11
CA SER A 401 -17.85 12.42 -16.77
C SER A 401 -17.18 13.29 -17.83
N HIS A 402 -15.92 13.67 -17.63
CA HIS A 402 -15.13 14.37 -18.64
C HIS A 402 -14.80 13.46 -19.83
N LEU A 403 -14.28 12.27 -19.57
CA LEU A 403 -13.85 11.35 -20.62
C LEU A 403 -15.03 10.81 -21.46
N GLU A 404 -16.19 10.56 -20.84
CA GLU A 404 -17.42 10.19 -21.56
C GLU A 404 -17.84 11.27 -22.57
N ARG A 405 -17.81 12.55 -22.17
CA ARG A 405 -18.07 13.67 -23.08
C ARG A 405 -17.02 13.76 -24.17
N TRP A 406 -15.74 13.62 -23.81
CA TRP A 406 -14.65 13.69 -24.78
C TRP A 406 -14.71 12.58 -25.84
N LEU A 407 -15.13 11.36 -25.45
CA LEU A 407 -15.36 10.24 -26.38
C LEU A 407 -16.55 10.47 -27.34
N VAL A 408 -17.48 11.36 -26.99
CA VAL A 408 -18.58 11.79 -27.87
C VAL A 408 -18.11 12.90 -28.80
N ASP A 409 -17.46 13.93 -28.25
CA ASP A 409 -17.12 15.15 -28.98
C ASP A 409 -15.92 14.98 -29.92
N ALA A 410 -14.90 14.20 -29.51
CA ALA A 410 -13.64 14.02 -30.23
C ALA A 410 -13.08 12.61 -30.02
N ARG A 411 -13.84 11.61 -30.51
CA ARG A 411 -13.57 10.18 -30.30
C ARG A 411 -12.12 9.77 -30.60
N PRO A 412 -11.49 10.08 -31.76
CA PRO A 412 -10.13 9.62 -32.05
C PRO A 412 -9.07 10.12 -31.05
N GLN A 413 -9.19 11.37 -30.62
CA GLN A 413 -8.28 11.99 -29.65
C GLN A 413 -8.46 11.37 -28.26
N ALA A 414 -9.70 11.21 -27.83
CA ALA A 414 -10.02 10.58 -26.55
C ALA A 414 -9.56 9.10 -26.51
N GLN A 415 -9.75 8.35 -27.60
CA GLN A 415 -9.27 6.97 -27.68
C GLN A 415 -7.73 6.88 -27.66
N SER A 416 -7.04 7.82 -28.32
CA SER A 416 -5.57 7.92 -28.23
C SER A 416 -5.10 8.15 -26.79
N PHE A 417 -5.78 9.04 -26.06
CA PHE A 417 -5.51 9.24 -24.64
C PHE A 417 -5.79 7.99 -23.81
N VAL A 418 -6.92 7.29 -24.02
CA VAL A 418 -7.23 6.06 -23.28
C VAL A 418 -6.18 4.98 -23.50
N PHE A 419 -5.64 4.84 -24.71
CA PHE A 419 -4.54 3.92 -24.99
C PHE A 419 -3.29 4.27 -24.18
N GLU A 420 -2.86 5.54 -24.21
CA GLU A 420 -1.67 5.97 -23.46
C GLU A 420 -1.85 5.89 -21.95
N LEU A 421 -3.06 6.18 -21.45
CA LEU A 421 -3.42 5.97 -20.06
C LEU A 421 -3.35 4.48 -19.69
N ALA A 422 -3.81 3.60 -20.57
CA ALA A 422 -3.73 2.17 -20.38
C ALA A 422 -2.27 1.69 -20.31
N ALA A 423 -1.45 2.13 -21.25
CA ALA A 423 -0.01 1.84 -21.28
C ALA A 423 0.73 2.38 -20.05
N TYR A 424 0.31 3.54 -19.51
CA TYR A 424 0.89 4.11 -18.30
C TYR A 424 0.53 3.31 -17.04
N LEU A 425 -0.75 3.01 -16.83
CA LEU A 425 -1.22 2.31 -15.63
C LEU A 425 -0.88 0.81 -15.63
N GLY A 426 -0.76 0.19 -16.81
CA GLY A 426 -0.40 -1.22 -16.93
C GLY A 426 1.04 -1.55 -16.52
N LYS A 427 1.93 -0.55 -16.50
CA LYS A 427 3.32 -0.70 -16.01
C LYS A 427 3.42 -1.03 -14.51
N ASP A 428 2.34 -0.80 -13.75
CA ASP A 428 2.27 -1.00 -12.29
C ASP A 428 1.47 -2.27 -11.91
N TYR A 429 1.26 -3.19 -12.86
CA TYR A 429 0.59 -4.49 -12.64
C TYR A 429 -0.76 -4.39 -11.89
N GLY A 430 -1.49 -3.30 -12.08
CA GLY A 430 -2.81 -3.07 -11.49
C GLY A 430 -2.83 -2.52 -10.06
N SER A 431 -1.70 -2.18 -9.44
CA SER A 431 -1.66 -1.74 -8.03
C SER A 431 -2.50 -0.48 -7.76
N LYS A 432 -2.36 0.57 -8.61
CA LYS A 432 -3.11 1.84 -8.52
C LYS A 432 -4.62 1.63 -8.69
N VAL A 433 -5.04 0.80 -9.66
CA VAL A 433 -6.47 0.55 -9.91
C VAL A 433 -7.12 -0.30 -8.82
N ILE A 434 -6.39 -1.22 -8.18
CA ILE A 434 -6.89 -1.92 -6.98
C ILE A 434 -7.14 -0.92 -5.84
N GLY A 435 -6.22 0.02 -5.63
CA GLY A 435 -6.38 1.10 -4.65
C GLY A 435 -7.65 1.90 -4.91
N LEU A 436 -7.86 2.35 -6.15
CA LEU A 436 -9.03 3.12 -6.57
C LEU A 436 -10.35 2.36 -6.36
N ALA A 437 -10.42 1.08 -6.75
CA ALA A 437 -11.63 0.26 -6.57
C ALA A 437 -12.03 0.12 -5.09
N LYS A 438 -11.04 0.02 -4.20
CA LYS A 438 -11.25 -0.11 -2.75
C LYS A 438 -11.70 1.19 -2.09
N GLN A 439 -11.33 2.35 -2.65
CA GLN A 439 -11.60 3.66 -2.06
C GLN A 439 -13.09 4.05 -2.08
N SER A 440 -13.80 3.85 -3.19
CA SER A 440 -15.20 4.30 -3.32
C SER A 440 -16.01 3.53 -4.36
N ASP A 441 -17.34 3.73 -4.36
CA ASP A 441 -18.23 3.25 -5.42
C ASP A 441 -17.95 3.98 -6.75
N ASP A 442 -17.63 5.27 -6.72
CA ASP A 442 -17.19 6.03 -7.90
C ASP A 442 -15.93 5.43 -8.52
N GLY A 443 -14.96 4.99 -7.70
CA GLY A 443 -13.76 4.31 -8.17
C GLY A 443 -14.09 3.02 -8.91
N VAL A 444 -15.04 2.22 -8.39
CA VAL A 444 -15.54 1.01 -9.07
C VAL A 444 -16.19 1.36 -10.41
N ASP A 445 -17.05 2.36 -10.43
CA ASP A 445 -17.80 2.76 -11.62
C ASP A 445 -16.91 3.31 -12.72
N THR A 446 -15.93 4.11 -12.35
CA THR A 446 -14.94 4.66 -13.27
C THR A 446 -14.03 3.58 -13.82
N LEU A 447 -13.61 2.59 -13.01
CA LEU A 447 -12.84 1.44 -13.50
C LEU A 447 -13.66 0.52 -14.42
N ALA A 448 -14.95 0.33 -14.14
CA ALA A 448 -15.84 -0.41 -15.03
C ALA A 448 -16.03 0.31 -16.37
N ALA A 449 -16.09 1.64 -16.37
CA ALA A 449 -16.12 2.44 -17.59
C ALA A 449 -14.78 2.37 -18.35
N LEU A 450 -13.66 2.50 -17.62
CA LEU A 450 -12.31 2.36 -18.16
C LEU A 450 -12.10 1.00 -18.82
N TYR A 451 -12.56 -0.08 -18.19
CA TYR A 451 -12.52 -1.42 -18.78
C TYR A 451 -13.21 -1.45 -20.15
N ARG A 452 -14.41 -0.88 -20.28
CA ARG A 452 -15.14 -0.86 -21.57
C ARG A 452 -14.38 -0.06 -22.63
N TRP A 453 -13.82 1.09 -22.27
CA TRP A 453 -13.05 1.91 -23.20
C TRP A 453 -11.77 1.23 -23.64
N THR A 454 -10.99 0.72 -22.68
CA THR A 454 -9.73 0.01 -22.94
C THR A 454 -9.98 -1.27 -23.74
N PHE A 455 -10.98 -2.09 -23.39
CA PHE A 455 -11.33 -3.30 -24.14
C PHE A 455 -11.70 -3.00 -25.60
N GLY A 456 -12.41 -1.89 -25.86
CA GLY A 456 -12.77 -1.49 -27.21
C GLY A 456 -11.57 -1.07 -28.08
N ILE A 457 -10.48 -0.60 -27.47
CA ILE A 457 -9.27 -0.09 -28.12
C ILE A 457 -8.18 -1.18 -28.19
N VAL A 458 -8.00 -1.91 -27.09
CA VAL A 458 -6.99 -2.95 -26.85
C VAL A 458 -7.68 -4.31 -26.93
N ARG A 459 -8.07 -4.69 -28.14
CA ARG A 459 -8.81 -5.94 -28.37
C ARG A 459 -7.93 -7.18 -28.18
N PRO A 460 -8.42 -8.23 -27.49
CA PRO A 460 -7.70 -9.50 -27.32
C PRO A 460 -7.26 -10.14 -28.63
N GLU A 461 -8.05 -9.97 -29.70
CA GLU A 461 -7.74 -10.52 -31.02
C GLU A 461 -6.45 -9.93 -31.64
N ASN A 462 -5.97 -8.81 -31.11
CA ASN A 462 -4.77 -8.11 -31.57
C ASN A 462 -3.64 -8.16 -30.52
N ASP A 463 -3.71 -9.07 -29.54
CA ASP A 463 -2.68 -9.20 -28.51
C ASP A 463 -1.36 -9.67 -29.11
N ILE A 464 -0.25 -9.17 -28.57
CA ILE A 464 1.09 -9.50 -29.08
C ILE A 464 1.48 -10.90 -28.60
N GLU A 465 1.68 -11.83 -29.53
CA GLU A 465 2.22 -13.16 -29.22
C GLU A 465 3.74 -13.08 -28.97
N HIS A 466 4.17 -13.38 -27.74
CA HIS A 466 5.59 -13.51 -27.40
C HIS A 466 6.02 -14.98 -27.43
N PRO A 467 7.06 -15.35 -28.19
CA PRO A 467 7.55 -16.72 -28.24
C PRO A 467 8.05 -17.20 -26.88
N GLU A 468 7.60 -18.37 -26.42
CA GLU A 468 8.06 -18.97 -25.17
C GLU A 468 9.59 -19.13 -25.15
N GLY A 469 10.22 -18.70 -24.04
CA GLY A 469 11.66 -18.83 -23.82
C GLY A 469 12.53 -17.78 -24.53
N SER A 470 11.92 -16.81 -25.22
CA SER A 470 12.65 -15.68 -25.82
C SER A 470 12.68 -14.46 -24.87
N VAL A 471 13.78 -13.71 -24.89
CA VAL A 471 13.88 -12.43 -24.18
C VAL A 471 13.31 -11.34 -25.09
N TYR A 472 12.28 -10.65 -24.61
CA TYR A 472 11.69 -9.49 -25.28
C TYR A 472 11.63 -8.30 -24.32
N THR A 473 11.46 -7.11 -24.88
CA THR A 473 11.25 -5.88 -24.10
C THR A 473 9.79 -5.46 -24.28
N PRO A 474 8.95 -5.50 -23.24
CA PRO A 474 7.55 -5.08 -23.33
C PRO A 474 7.43 -3.62 -23.79
N GLY A 475 6.55 -3.37 -24.75
CA GLY A 475 6.19 -2.06 -25.26
C GLY A 475 4.96 -1.44 -24.57
N ASN A 476 4.51 -0.30 -25.10
CA ASN A 476 3.29 0.36 -24.60
C ASN A 476 2.04 -0.49 -24.84
N ARG A 477 2.01 -1.26 -25.93
CA ARG A 477 0.92 -2.17 -26.26
C ARG A 477 0.79 -3.29 -25.23
N ASP A 478 1.89 -3.97 -24.89
CA ASP A 478 1.94 -4.97 -23.82
C ASP A 478 1.46 -4.41 -22.48
N ALA A 479 1.88 -3.18 -22.15
CA ALA A 479 1.43 -2.53 -20.92
C ALA A 479 -0.09 -2.23 -20.97
N ALA A 480 -0.64 -1.80 -22.11
CA ALA A 480 -2.06 -1.55 -22.23
C ALA A 480 -2.90 -2.84 -22.12
N GLU A 481 -2.42 -3.96 -22.66
CA GLU A 481 -2.98 -5.30 -22.49
C GLU A 481 -2.95 -5.72 -21.01
N GLN A 482 -1.81 -5.50 -20.34
CA GLN A 482 -1.66 -5.77 -18.91
C GLN A 482 -2.68 -4.99 -18.06
N LEU A 483 -2.99 -3.73 -18.40
CA LEU A 483 -4.04 -3.00 -17.68
C LEU A 483 -5.42 -3.63 -17.94
N ARG A 484 -5.77 -3.88 -19.21
CA ARG A 484 -7.08 -4.44 -19.59
C ARG A 484 -7.40 -5.68 -18.76
N ASP A 485 -6.44 -6.57 -18.63
CA ASP A 485 -6.60 -7.85 -17.92
C ASP A 485 -6.62 -7.66 -16.40
N ALA A 486 -5.91 -6.65 -15.89
CA ALA A 486 -5.90 -6.31 -14.46
C ALA A 486 -7.17 -5.61 -13.96
N LEU A 487 -7.97 -4.97 -14.83
CA LEU A 487 -9.15 -4.20 -14.42
C LEU A 487 -10.25 -5.06 -13.79
N ILE A 488 -10.55 -6.25 -14.33
CA ILE A 488 -11.57 -7.14 -13.75
C ILE A 488 -11.18 -7.60 -12.33
N PRO A 489 -9.98 -8.18 -12.11
CA PRO A 489 -9.51 -8.49 -10.76
C PRO A 489 -9.45 -7.27 -9.84
N ALA A 490 -9.07 -6.09 -10.35
CA ALA A 490 -9.00 -4.88 -9.56
C ALA A 490 -10.38 -4.44 -9.04
N ILE A 491 -11.40 -4.46 -9.90
CA ILE A 491 -12.79 -4.19 -9.51
C ILE A 491 -13.25 -5.24 -8.49
N ALA A 492 -13.00 -6.53 -8.73
CA ALA A 492 -13.37 -7.61 -7.82
C ALA A 492 -12.73 -7.46 -6.43
N ALA A 493 -11.48 -7.00 -6.38
CA ALA A 493 -10.72 -6.77 -5.14
C ALA A 493 -11.34 -5.70 -4.22
N ALA A 494 -12.27 -4.88 -4.70
CA ALA A 494 -13.05 -3.98 -3.85
C ALA A 494 -13.94 -4.73 -2.86
N GLY A 495 -14.36 -5.96 -3.18
CA GLY A 495 -15.20 -6.79 -2.30
C GLY A 495 -16.59 -6.20 -1.99
N SER A 496 -17.03 -5.18 -2.73
CA SER A 496 -18.29 -4.46 -2.48
C SER A 496 -19.45 -4.99 -3.33
N THR A 497 -20.69 -4.74 -2.90
CA THR A 497 -21.89 -5.03 -3.71
C THR A 497 -21.84 -4.28 -5.05
N ARG A 498 -21.36 -3.02 -5.04
CA ARG A 498 -21.22 -2.23 -6.26
C ARG A 498 -20.26 -2.86 -7.27
N ALA A 499 -19.12 -3.41 -6.80
CA ALA A 499 -18.19 -4.13 -7.67
C ALA A 499 -18.81 -5.37 -8.30
N TYR A 500 -19.60 -6.13 -7.54
CA TYR A 500 -20.34 -7.28 -8.07
C TYR A 500 -21.33 -6.84 -9.16
N GLU A 501 -22.12 -5.79 -8.91
CA GLU A 501 -23.08 -5.26 -9.89
C GLU A 501 -22.40 -4.74 -11.16
N ALA A 502 -21.27 -4.05 -11.02
CA ALA A 502 -20.51 -3.52 -12.14
C ALA A 502 -19.96 -4.64 -13.03
N LEU A 503 -19.38 -5.69 -12.44
CA LEU A 503 -18.89 -6.86 -13.16
C LEU A 503 -20.02 -7.70 -13.76
N GLU A 504 -21.15 -7.84 -13.07
CA GLU A 504 -22.34 -8.49 -13.61
C GLU A 504 -22.92 -7.73 -14.81
N ALA A 505 -22.90 -6.39 -14.78
CA ALA A 505 -23.29 -5.57 -15.92
C ALA A 505 -22.34 -5.76 -17.11
N ILE A 506 -21.03 -5.90 -16.86
CA ILE A 506 -20.04 -6.23 -17.91
C ILE A 506 -20.32 -7.64 -18.48
N ARG A 507 -20.54 -8.64 -17.62
CA ARG A 507 -20.82 -10.02 -18.03
C ARG A 507 -22.03 -10.13 -18.96
N LYS A 508 -23.10 -9.36 -18.71
CA LYS A 508 -24.33 -9.39 -19.53
C LYS A 508 -24.13 -8.97 -20.99
N VAL A 509 -23.07 -8.24 -21.30
CA VAL A 509 -22.77 -7.74 -22.65
C VAL A 509 -21.47 -8.30 -23.22
N ALA A 510 -20.83 -9.24 -22.52
CA ALA A 510 -19.56 -9.83 -22.90
C ALA A 510 -19.75 -11.00 -23.90
N GLY A 511 -18.70 -11.34 -24.64
CA GLY A 511 -18.67 -12.53 -25.50
C GLY A 511 -18.50 -13.83 -24.71
N ASP A 512 -18.69 -14.97 -25.37
CA ASP A 512 -18.81 -16.29 -24.72
C ASP A 512 -17.61 -16.63 -23.81
N GLU A 513 -16.37 -16.39 -24.27
CA GLU A 513 -15.16 -16.67 -23.48
C GLU A 513 -15.04 -15.76 -22.25
N GLN A 514 -15.35 -14.46 -22.39
CA GLN A 514 -15.31 -13.53 -21.26
C GLN A 514 -16.41 -13.82 -20.24
N VAL A 515 -17.57 -14.32 -20.67
CA VAL A 515 -18.66 -14.71 -19.77
C VAL A 515 -18.22 -15.82 -18.82
N GLN A 516 -17.44 -16.81 -19.28
CA GLN A 516 -16.94 -17.87 -18.41
C GLN A 516 -15.99 -17.32 -17.33
N TYR A 517 -15.03 -16.49 -17.73
CA TYR A 517 -14.11 -15.86 -16.79
C TYR A 517 -14.84 -14.96 -15.77
N LEU A 518 -15.71 -14.06 -16.22
CA LEU A 518 -16.49 -13.19 -15.34
C LEU A 518 -17.41 -13.98 -14.41
N SER A 519 -17.98 -15.10 -14.87
CA SER A 519 -18.79 -15.98 -14.01
C SER A 519 -17.95 -16.60 -12.89
N SER A 520 -16.70 -17.00 -13.17
CA SER A 520 -15.78 -17.48 -12.13
C SER A 520 -15.43 -16.38 -11.13
N VAL A 521 -15.12 -15.16 -11.61
CA VAL A 521 -14.81 -14.02 -10.73
C VAL A 521 -16.00 -13.66 -9.83
N LEU A 522 -17.22 -13.60 -10.39
CA LEU A 522 -18.43 -13.31 -9.61
C LEU A 522 -18.74 -14.42 -8.60
N PHE A 523 -18.47 -15.68 -8.96
CA PHE A 523 -18.59 -16.81 -8.04
C PHE A 523 -17.60 -16.67 -6.88
N ASP A 524 -16.32 -16.43 -7.17
CA ASP A 524 -15.27 -16.25 -6.17
C ASP A 524 -15.58 -15.05 -5.25
N MET A 525 -16.10 -13.95 -5.80
CA MET A 525 -16.56 -12.80 -5.00
C MET A 525 -17.67 -13.19 -4.03
N GLN A 526 -18.65 -13.97 -4.46
CA GLN A 526 -19.73 -14.43 -3.58
C GLN A 526 -19.20 -15.43 -2.55
N GLU A 527 -18.37 -16.39 -2.95
CA GLU A 527 -17.74 -17.33 -2.04
C GLU A 527 -16.94 -16.57 -0.96
N ALA A 528 -16.11 -15.60 -1.33
CA ALA A 528 -15.36 -14.78 -0.40
C ALA A 528 -16.25 -13.99 0.57
N ARG A 529 -17.41 -13.48 0.12
CA ARG A 529 -18.39 -12.80 0.98
C ARG A 529 -19.06 -13.74 1.99
N PHE A 530 -19.29 -14.99 1.62
CA PHE A 530 -19.87 -16.00 2.50
C PHE A 530 -18.82 -16.83 3.25
N SER A 531 -17.53 -16.64 2.93
CA SER A 531 -16.42 -17.32 3.57
C SER A 531 -16.28 -16.82 5.00
N ARG A 532 -16.40 -17.74 5.94
CA ARG A 532 -16.23 -17.47 7.37
C ARG A 532 -14.78 -17.70 7.73
N SER A 533 -14.24 -16.85 8.60
CA SER A 533 -12.91 -17.10 9.15
C SER A 533 -12.89 -18.48 9.83
N PRO A 534 -11.88 -19.33 9.55
CA PRO A 534 -11.76 -20.61 10.22
C PRO A 534 -11.71 -20.42 11.74
N VAL A 535 -12.38 -21.30 12.48
CA VAL A 535 -12.27 -21.33 13.95
C VAL A 535 -10.82 -21.64 14.30
N LEU A 536 -10.19 -20.77 15.10
CA LEU A 536 -8.82 -21.01 15.56
C LEU A 536 -8.79 -22.28 16.41
N GLN A 537 -7.72 -23.08 16.29
CA GLN A 537 -7.61 -24.35 17.02
C GLN A 537 -7.82 -24.19 18.54
N ARG A 538 -7.38 -23.07 19.14
CA ARG A 538 -7.56 -22.78 20.57
C ARG A 538 -9.02 -22.54 20.98
N ASP A 539 -9.88 -22.19 20.03
CA ASP A 539 -11.28 -21.83 20.25
C ASP A 539 -12.22 -22.97 19.79
N PHE A 540 -11.67 -24.07 19.25
CA PHE A 540 -12.45 -25.19 18.68
C PHE A 540 -13.25 -25.93 19.75
N ASP A 541 -12.66 -26.26 20.90
CA ASP A 541 -13.36 -27.00 21.96
C ASP A 541 -14.62 -26.26 22.41
N LYS A 542 -14.53 -24.92 22.55
CA LYS A 542 -15.69 -24.09 22.89
C LYS A 542 -16.75 -24.06 21.79
N PHE A 543 -16.32 -24.02 20.52
CA PHE A 543 -17.22 -24.09 19.38
C PHE A 543 -17.90 -25.46 19.27
N ASP A 544 -17.22 -26.56 19.56
CA ASP A 544 -17.79 -27.91 19.55
C ASP A 544 -18.87 -28.07 20.63
N ASP A 545 -18.67 -27.42 21.78
CA ASP A 545 -19.63 -27.44 22.89
C ASP A 545 -20.92 -26.63 22.59
N ASP A 546 -20.80 -25.42 22.03
CA ASP A 546 -21.95 -24.49 21.89
C ASP A 546 -22.40 -24.22 20.44
N PHE A 547 -21.66 -24.73 19.44
CA PHE A 547 -21.83 -24.49 18.00
C PHE A 547 -21.85 -23.01 17.61
N ARG A 548 -21.23 -22.13 18.40
CA ARG A 548 -21.22 -20.68 18.16
C ARG A 548 -19.83 -20.17 17.84
N GLN A 549 -19.74 -19.41 16.75
CA GLN A 549 -18.45 -18.87 16.32
C GLN A 549 -17.90 -17.84 17.31
N PRO A 550 -16.57 -17.84 17.55
CA PRO A 550 -15.91 -16.77 18.28
C PRO A 550 -16.12 -15.42 17.59
N VAL A 551 -16.43 -14.40 18.38
CA VAL A 551 -16.55 -13.02 17.90
C VAL A 551 -15.18 -12.35 17.96
N ALA A 552 -14.61 -12.09 16.79
CA ALA A 552 -13.34 -11.40 16.57
C ALA A 552 -13.49 -10.29 15.50
N GLY A 553 -13.41 -9.03 15.93
CA GLY A 553 -13.56 -7.86 15.07
C GLY A 553 -15.01 -7.49 14.75
N THR A 554 -15.17 -6.34 14.11
CA THR A 554 -16.47 -5.68 13.89
C THR A 554 -17.45 -6.52 13.05
N LEU A 555 -16.99 -7.13 11.95
CA LEU A 555 -17.87 -7.90 11.06
C LEU A 555 -18.42 -9.17 11.73
N SER A 556 -17.59 -9.92 12.46
CA SER A 556 -18.07 -11.12 13.17
C SER A 556 -19.01 -10.77 14.32
N LEU A 557 -18.82 -9.62 14.99
CA LEU A 557 -19.77 -9.10 15.97
C LEU A 557 -21.11 -8.77 15.30
N ALA A 558 -21.08 -8.09 14.15
CA ALA A 558 -22.28 -7.77 13.39
C ALA A 558 -23.07 -9.02 12.98
N LEU A 559 -22.38 -10.03 12.44
CA LEU A 559 -23.00 -11.29 12.05
C LEU A 559 -23.56 -12.05 13.26
N ALA A 560 -22.82 -12.13 14.36
CA ALA A 560 -23.29 -12.79 15.58
C ALA A 560 -24.56 -12.12 16.14
N VAL A 561 -24.58 -10.78 16.21
CA VAL A 561 -25.76 -10.02 16.67
C VAL A 561 -26.94 -10.19 15.70
N GLN A 562 -26.69 -10.22 14.38
CA GLN A 562 -27.74 -10.49 13.40
C GLN A 562 -28.34 -11.89 13.58
N GLU A 563 -27.50 -12.92 13.71
CA GLU A 563 -27.95 -14.31 13.93
C GLU A 563 -28.78 -14.42 15.21
N ASP A 564 -28.36 -13.77 16.29
CA ASP A 564 -29.10 -13.76 17.56
C ASP A 564 -30.43 -13.01 17.44
N LEU A 565 -30.47 -11.86 16.75
CA LEU A 565 -31.73 -11.15 16.47
C LEU A 565 -32.70 -11.99 15.62
N LEU A 566 -32.18 -12.77 14.67
CA LEU A 566 -32.99 -13.71 13.89
C LEU A 566 -33.49 -14.88 14.75
N ALA A 567 -32.73 -15.32 15.74
CA ALA A 567 -33.18 -16.32 16.72
C ALA A 567 -34.27 -15.76 17.64
N VAL A 568 -34.17 -14.49 18.08
CA VAL A 568 -35.24 -13.78 18.81
C VAL A 568 -36.50 -13.68 17.94
N LYS A 569 -36.35 -13.23 16.69
CA LYS A 569 -37.45 -13.17 15.71
C LYS A 569 -38.12 -14.54 15.57
N TYR A 570 -37.35 -15.61 15.38
CA TYR A 570 -37.89 -16.95 15.27
C TYR A 570 -38.64 -17.38 16.53
N SER A 571 -38.07 -17.15 17.71
CA SER A 571 -38.67 -17.52 18.99
C SER A 571 -40.00 -16.80 19.23
N ILE A 572 -40.06 -15.50 18.89
CA ILE A 572 -41.31 -14.73 18.95
C ILE A 572 -42.30 -15.25 17.91
N GLU A 573 -41.89 -15.44 16.66
CA GLU A 573 -42.80 -15.74 15.55
C GLU A 573 -43.29 -17.18 15.48
N LYS A 574 -42.46 -18.14 15.88
CA LYS A 574 -42.64 -19.57 15.62
C LYS A 574 -42.23 -20.47 16.79
N GLY A 575 -41.64 -19.91 17.85
CA GLY A 575 -41.19 -20.67 19.00
C GLY A 575 -42.34 -21.35 19.75
N GLU A 576 -42.05 -22.46 20.41
CA GLU A 576 -43.01 -23.20 21.25
C GLU A 576 -43.61 -22.30 22.34
N PHE A 577 -42.78 -21.47 22.96
CA PHE A 577 -43.18 -20.45 23.94
C PHE A 577 -43.33 -19.07 23.30
N SER A 578 -43.91 -19.00 22.10
CA SER A 578 -44.07 -17.76 21.33
C SER A 578 -44.68 -16.63 22.17
N LEU A 579 -43.99 -15.50 22.15
CA LEU A 579 -44.45 -14.27 22.80
C LEU A 579 -45.48 -13.49 21.98
N ARG A 580 -45.99 -13.99 20.84
CA ARG A 580 -47.01 -13.30 20.02
C ARG A 580 -48.19 -12.82 20.86
N ARG A 581 -48.68 -13.64 21.80
CA ARG A 581 -49.78 -13.25 22.69
C ARG A 581 -49.39 -12.09 23.62
N PHE A 582 -48.15 -12.05 24.10
CA PHE A 582 -47.65 -10.94 24.91
C PHE A 582 -47.64 -9.62 24.11
N PHE A 583 -47.23 -9.66 22.84
CA PHE A 583 -47.20 -8.48 21.98
C PHE A 583 -48.56 -8.04 21.43
N SER A 584 -49.49 -8.98 21.19
CA SER A 584 -50.78 -8.72 20.54
C SER A 584 -51.99 -8.64 21.47
N ALA A 585 -51.94 -9.23 22.67
CA ALA A 585 -53.05 -9.20 23.62
C ALA A 585 -53.11 -7.90 24.44
N VAL A 586 -52.05 -7.09 24.42
CA VAL A 586 -52.09 -5.74 24.96
C VAL A 586 -52.95 -4.89 24.04
N ASN A 587 -54.15 -4.53 24.49
CA ASN A 587 -55.06 -3.73 23.69
C ASN A 587 -54.58 -2.26 23.68
N PHE A 588 -53.83 -1.89 22.64
CA PHE A 588 -53.27 -0.54 22.45
C PHE A 588 -54.35 0.56 22.36
N SER A 589 -55.62 0.21 22.15
CA SER A 589 -56.73 1.17 22.20
C SER A 589 -57.03 1.71 23.61
N ARG A 590 -56.47 1.11 24.67
CA ARG A 590 -56.60 1.58 26.07
C ARG A 590 -55.42 2.43 26.54
N ILE A 591 -54.39 2.58 25.71
CA ILE A 591 -53.26 3.49 25.95
C ILE A 591 -53.77 4.88 25.58
N SER A 592 -54.15 5.65 26.58
CA SER A 592 -54.85 6.94 26.42
C SER A 592 -53.90 8.12 26.26
N THR A 593 -52.60 7.92 26.54
CA THR A 593 -51.59 8.97 26.49
C THR A 593 -50.30 8.50 25.83
N ASP A 594 -49.57 9.43 25.18
CA ASP A 594 -48.25 9.15 24.59
C ASP A 594 -47.23 8.59 25.59
N LYS A 595 -47.39 8.88 26.88
CA LYS A 595 -46.52 8.40 27.97
C LYS A 595 -46.65 6.90 28.20
N GLU A 596 -47.87 6.35 28.12
CA GLU A 596 -48.12 4.91 28.30
C GLU A 596 -47.55 4.10 27.12
N GLY A 597 -47.63 4.64 25.89
CA GLY A 597 -47.00 4.03 24.72
C GLY A 597 -45.48 4.03 24.77
N LEU A 598 -44.87 5.08 25.34
CA LEU A 598 -43.41 5.16 25.55
C LEU A 598 -42.92 4.18 26.61
N ALA A 599 -43.66 4.01 27.70
CA ALA A 599 -43.31 3.04 28.76
C ALA A 599 -43.29 1.61 28.22
N LEU A 600 -44.28 1.26 27.38
CA LEU A 600 -44.39 -0.07 26.81
C LEU A 600 -43.29 -0.35 25.77
N GLU A 601 -42.93 0.62 24.93
CA GLU A 601 -41.75 0.53 24.05
C GLU A 601 -40.47 0.30 24.88
N ALA A 602 -40.31 1.02 26.00
CA ALA A 602 -39.17 0.86 26.91
C ALA A 602 -39.09 -0.53 27.59
N ASP A 603 -40.24 -1.14 27.90
CA ASP A 603 -40.31 -2.51 28.43
C ASP A 603 -39.92 -3.54 27.37
N PHE A 604 -40.34 -3.34 26.12
CA PHE A 604 -39.94 -4.22 25.01
C PHE A 604 -38.46 -4.11 24.68
N GLN A 605 -37.87 -2.91 24.77
CA GLN A 605 -36.43 -2.74 24.66
C GLN A 605 -35.69 -3.52 25.76
N ALA A 606 -36.21 -3.53 26.99
CA ALA A 606 -35.64 -4.30 28.10
C ALA A 606 -35.75 -5.81 27.86
N LEU A 607 -36.90 -6.28 27.34
CA LEU A 607 -37.09 -7.68 26.95
C LEU A 607 -36.10 -8.08 25.85
N LEU A 608 -35.98 -7.28 24.78
CA LEU A 608 -35.02 -7.55 23.71
C LEU A 608 -33.59 -7.60 24.26
N GLY A 609 -33.22 -6.64 25.13
CA GLY A 609 -31.92 -6.64 25.79
C GLY A 609 -31.67 -7.91 26.61
N SER A 610 -32.69 -8.42 27.31
CA SER A 610 -32.62 -9.67 28.08
C SER A 610 -32.41 -10.88 27.17
N GLU A 611 -33.20 -11.02 26.11
CA GLU A 611 -33.07 -12.14 25.15
C GLU A 611 -31.70 -12.13 24.46
N MET A 612 -31.24 -10.96 24.02
CA MET A 612 -29.91 -10.79 23.45
C MET A 612 -28.81 -11.15 24.47
N ASN A 613 -28.97 -10.80 25.75
CA ASN A 613 -27.99 -11.15 26.78
C ASN A 613 -27.91 -12.67 27.02
N HIS A 614 -29.06 -13.37 27.00
CA HIS A 614 -29.09 -14.83 27.08
C HIS A 614 -28.44 -15.48 25.84
N LEU A 615 -28.75 -14.99 24.65
CA LEU A 615 -28.18 -15.49 23.40
C LEU A 615 -26.70 -15.12 23.23
N ALA A 616 -26.20 -14.05 23.84
CA ALA A 616 -24.80 -13.67 23.72
C ALA A 616 -23.86 -14.78 24.26
N GLY A 617 -24.23 -15.46 25.35
CA GLY A 617 -23.46 -16.61 25.88
C GLY A 617 -21.97 -16.32 26.12
N ALA A 618 -21.67 -15.13 26.66
CA ALA A 618 -20.31 -14.58 26.84
C ALA A 618 -19.51 -14.26 25.55
N ARG A 619 -20.11 -14.36 24.36
CA ARG A 619 -19.46 -13.95 23.10
C ARG A 619 -19.26 -12.44 23.02
N TYR A 620 -20.26 -11.68 23.46
CA TYR A 620 -20.25 -10.23 23.58
C TYR A 620 -21.08 -9.80 24.80
N THR A 621 -20.98 -8.54 25.21
CA THR A 621 -21.75 -7.97 26.32
C THR A 621 -22.94 -7.19 25.80
N VAL A 622 -24.09 -7.31 26.45
CA VAL A 622 -25.30 -6.53 26.14
C VAL A 622 -25.52 -5.52 27.26
N THR A 623 -25.68 -4.26 26.89
CA THR A 623 -25.92 -3.15 27.82
C THR A 623 -27.00 -2.23 27.30
N ARG A 624 -27.72 -1.59 28.21
CA ARG A 624 -28.58 -0.43 27.96
C ARG A 624 -27.86 0.78 28.55
N GLU A 625 -27.49 1.78 27.74
CA GLU A 625 -26.68 2.92 28.22
C GLU A 625 -27.44 3.76 29.28
N SER A 626 -26.70 4.31 30.25
CA SER A 626 -27.22 5.28 31.23
C SER A 626 -27.36 6.67 30.60
N GLU A 627 -28.35 7.46 31.04
CA GLU A 627 -28.64 8.81 30.52
C GLU A 627 -27.37 9.68 30.39
N THR A 628 -27.06 10.12 29.17
CA THR A 628 -26.10 11.19 28.91
C THR A 628 -26.81 12.55 29.01
N ALA A 629 -26.03 13.64 29.13
CA ALA A 629 -26.53 15.00 29.32
C ALA A 629 -27.44 15.54 28.18
N GLU A 630 -27.50 14.85 27.03
CA GLU A 630 -28.31 15.23 25.85
C GLU A 630 -29.60 14.40 25.69
N ALA A 631 -29.98 13.59 26.70
CA ALA A 631 -31.24 12.83 26.76
C ALA A 631 -31.54 11.91 25.55
N THR A 632 -30.53 11.52 24.79
CA THR A 632 -30.64 10.61 23.63
C THR A 632 -30.14 9.23 24.04
N ARG A 633 -31.04 8.24 24.08
CA ARG A 633 -30.80 6.88 24.58
C ARG A 633 -30.82 5.88 23.42
N ARG A 634 -29.76 5.07 23.28
CA ARG A 634 -29.78 3.85 22.46
C ARG A 634 -30.65 2.79 23.13
N ASP A 635 -31.40 2.03 22.35
CA ASP A 635 -32.28 1.00 22.91
C ASP A 635 -31.51 -0.20 23.47
N VAL A 636 -30.64 -0.83 22.66
CA VAL A 636 -29.75 -1.92 23.09
C VAL A 636 -28.37 -1.77 22.44
N LEU A 637 -27.31 -1.95 23.22
CA LEU A 637 -25.93 -1.92 22.74
C LEU A 637 -25.24 -3.26 23.00
N CYS A 638 -24.77 -3.89 21.92
CA CYS A 638 -23.92 -5.07 21.97
C CYS A 638 -22.45 -4.66 21.78
N ARG A 639 -21.54 -5.20 22.60
CA ARG A 639 -20.12 -4.81 22.60
C ARG A 639 -19.17 -5.98 22.76
N LYS A 640 -18.06 -5.97 22.01
CA LYS A 640 -16.90 -6.85 22.22
C LYS A 640 -15.61 -6.04 22.12
N GLY A 641 -14.92 -5.85 23.23
CA GLY A 641 -13.72 -5.00 23.26
C GLY A 641 -14.05 -3.57 22.84
N SER A 642 -13.45 -3.12 21.74
CA SER A 642 -13.70 -1.81 21.12
C SER A 642 -14.80 -1.80 20.06
N ASP A 643 -15.34 -2.96 19.66
CA ASP A 643 -16.37 -3.09 18.63
C ASP A 643 -17.78 -2.94 19.21
N TYR A 644 -18.64 -2.21 18.50
CA TYR A 644 -20.01 -1.92 18.92
C TYR A 644 -21.04 -2.26 17.83
N ALA A 645 -22.18 -2.81 18.25
CA ALA A 645 -23.38 -2.98 17.44
C ALA A 645 -24.59 -2.37 18.16
N SER A 646 -25.15 -1.32 17.58
CA SER A 646 -26.32 -0.61 18.13
C SER A 646 -27.60 -1.20 17.58
N ILE A 647 -28.60 -1.39 18.43
CA ILE A 647 -29.92 -1.87 18.03
C ILE A 647 -30.93 -0.81 18.44
N GLU A 648 -31.74 -0.39 17.48
CA GLU A 648 -32.87 0.51 17.67
C GLU A 648 -34.17 -0.27 17.42
N LEU A 649 -35.11 -0.28 18.36
CA LEU A 649 -36.35 -1.03 18.28
C LEU A 649 -37.55 -0.10 18.23
N LYS A 650 -38.36 -0.22 17.17
CA LYS A 650 -39.60 0.55 17.01
C LYS A 650 -40.82 -0.37 17.01
N MET A 651 -41.78 -0.03 17.87
CA MET A 651 -43.06 -0.73 17.97
C MET A 651 -44.01 -0.18 16.93
N SER A 652 -44.54 -1.06 16.08
CA SER A 652 -45.25 -0.62 14.89
C SER A 652 -46.27 0.49 15.15
N MET A 653 -47.16 0.36 16.15
CA MET A 653 -48.42 1.15 16.34
C MET A 653 -48.30 2.67 16.23
N ARG A 654 -47.11 3.23 16.45
CA ARG A 654 -46.91 4.69 16.59
C ARG A 654 -46.16 5.34 15.44
N TRP A 655 -45.65 4.54 14.51
CA TRP A 655 -44.66 4.99 13.53
C TRP A 655 -45.22 5.00 12.11
N THR A 656 -44.96 6.11 11.42
CA THR A 656 -45.20 6.32 9.98
C THR A 656 -43.92 6.02 9.18
N VAL A 657 -44.04 5.88 7.85
CA VAL A 657 -42.87 5.61 6.99
C VAL A 657 -41.80 6.69 7.08
N PRO A 658 -42.12 8.00 7.03
CA PRO A 658 -41.11 9.05 7.20
C PRO A 658 -40.37 8.96 8.55
N GLN A 659 -41.08 8.61 9.62
CA GLN A 659 -40.47 8.47 10.94
C GLN A 659 -39.54 7.25 11.04
N TYR A 660 -39.85 6.15 10.35
CA TYR A 660 -38.91 5.02 10.28
C TYR A 660 -37.65 5.37 9.49
N LEU A 661 -37.78 6.11 8.40
CA LEU A 661 -36.64 6.61 7.63
C LEU A 661 -35.78 7.55 8.50
N GLU A 662 -36.41 8.44 9.24
CA GLU A 662 -35.72 9.32 10.20
C GLU A 662 -35.02 8.54 11.32
N ALA A 663 -35.68 7.51 11.88
CA ALA A 663 -35.05 6.65 12.89
C ALA A 663 -33.83 5.90 12.32
N LEU A 664 -33.90 5.43 11.07
CA LEU A 664 -32.78 4.79 10.39
C LEU A 664 -31.63 5.76 10.14
N GLU A 665 -31.92 6.92 9.54
CA GLU A 665 -30.92 7.87 9.04
C GLU A 665 -30.34 8.75 10.14
N HIS A 666 -31.20 9.34 10.98
CA HIS A 666 -30.79 10.34 11.95
C HIS A 666 -30.49 9.73 13.32
N GLN A 667 -31.31 8.78 13.80
CA GLN A 667 -31.08 8.19 15.12
C GLN A 667 -30.00 7.10 15.04
N LEU A 668 -30.24 6.04 14.28
CA LEU A 668 -29.32 4.90 14.20
C LEU A 668 -27.99 5.31 13.56
N VAL A 669 -28.01 5.74 12.29
CA VAL A 669 -26.77 6.12 11.58
C VAL A 669 -26.24 7.46 12.10
N GLY A 670 -27.10 8.46 12.17
CA GLY A 670 -26.73 9.84 12.42
C GLY A 670 -26.33 10.14 13.86
N GLN A 671 -26.74 9.37 14.88
CA GLN A 671 -26.38 9.60 16.29
C GLN A 671 -25.61 8.43 16.88
N TYR A 672 -26.12 7.20 16.75
CA TYR A 672 -25.53 6.05 17.43
C TYR A 672 -24.27 5.52 16.74
N MET A 673 -24.22 5.62 15.41
CA MET A 673 -23.08 5.16 14.61
C MET A 673 -22.05 6.25 14.30
N ARG A 674 -22.04 7.36 15.08
CA ARG A 674 -21.07 8.47 14.91
C ARG A 674 -19.62 8.10 15.26
N ASN A 675 -19.43 7.23 16.26
CA ASN A 675 -18.09 6.90 16.74
C ASN A 675 -17.37 5.99 15.72
N ARG A 676 -16.05 6.15 15.57
CA ARG A 676 -15.23 5.42 14.59
C ARG A 676 -15.34 3.90 14.71
N ASN A 677 -15.67 3.39 15.90
CA ASN A 677 -15.84 1.95 16.15
C ASN A 677 -17.31 1.51 16.22
N ALA A 678 -18.26 2.43 16.07
CA ALA A 678 -19.70 2.15 16.08
C ALA A 678 -20.23 2.03 14.65
N THR A 679 -19.69 1.11 13.88
CA THR A 679 -20.05 0.98 12.46
C THR A 679 -21.16 -0.05 12.22
N THR A 680 -21.71 -0.69 13.25
CA THR A 680 -22.78 -1.67 13.11
C THR A 680 -24.09 -1.18 13.74
N GLY A 681 -25.19 -1.28 12.99
CA GLY A 681 -26.52 -0.84 13.38
C GLY A 681 -27.65 -1.79 12.96
N PHE A 682 -28.65 -1.98 13.80
CA PHE A 682 -29.84 -2.77 13.53
C PHE A 682 -31.10 -1.95 13.82
N LEU A 683 -32.00 -1.82 12.85
CA LEU A 683 -33.35 -1.31 13.08
C LEU A 683 -34.32 -2.49 13.17
N VAL A 684 -34.88 -2.72 14.35
CA VAL A 684 -35.84 -3.80 14.63
C VAL A 684 -37.25 -3.21 14.67
N ILE A 685 -38.17 -3.77 13.88
CA ILE A 685 -39.56 -3.30 13.82
C ILE A 685 -40.49 -4.43 14.23
N VAL A 686 -41.29 -4.22 15.27
CA VAL A 686 -42.22 -5.24 15.80
C VAL A 686 -43.65 -4.93 15.34
N LEU A 687 -44.21 -5.80 14.48
CA LEU A 687 -45.60 -5.72 14.02
C LEU A 687 -46.55 -6.25 15.09
N GLN A 688 -47.50 -5.41 15.52
CA GLN A 688 -48.40 -5.71 16.63
C GLN A 688 -49.84 -5.99 16.18
N GLU A 689 -50.24 -5.39 15.06
CA GLU A 689 -51.59 -5.51 14.51
C GLU A 689 -51.56 -6.20 13.15
N LYS A 690 -52.41 -7.22 13.01
CA LYS A 690 -52.55 -7.99 11.78
C LYS A 690 -53.10 -7.10 10.67
N ASP A 691 -52.61 -7.29 9.44
CA ASP A 691 -53.07 -6.57 8.23
C ASP A 691 -52.91 -5.05 8.26
N ARG A 692 -52.12 -4.53 9.21
CA ARG A 692 -51.79 -3.11 9.24
C ARG A 692 -51.12 -2.66 7.94
N LYS A 693 -51.52 -1.46 7.50
CA LYS A 693 -50.94 -0.80 6.33
C LYS A 693 -50.47 0.62 6.62
N TRP A 694 -49.35 1.00 6.01
CA TRP A 694 -48.79 2.35 6.04
C TRP A 694 -49.03 3.05 4.71
N HIS A 695 -48.99 4.38 4.69
CA HIS A 695 -49.05 5.13 3.44
C HIS A 695 -47.66 5.18 2.80
N TYR A 696 -47.59 5.06 1.47
CA TYR A 696 -46.35 5.33 0.75
C TYR A 696 -45.90 6.79 0.96
N PRO A 697 -44.58 7.08 0.97
CA PRO A 697 -44.08 8.46 1.07
C PRO A 697 -44.59 9.36 -0.07
N THR A 698 -44.86 8.76 -1.23
CA THR A 698 -45.40 9.40 -2.43
C THR A 698 -46.64 8.64 -2.91
N GLY A 699 -47.76 9.35 -3.11
CA GLY A 699 -49.02 8.77 -3.58
C GLY A 699 -50.02 8.40 -2.48
N SER A 700 -51.18 7.86 -2.86
CA SER A 700 -52.30 7.48 -1.97
C SER A 700 -52.33 6.00 -1.61
N ASP A 701 -51.45 5.19 -2.20
CA ASP A 701 -51.44 3.75 -2.00
C ASP A 701 -50.96 3.38 -0.59
N ARG A 702 -51.32 2.17 -0.16
CA ARG A 702 -50.95 1.66 1.17
C ARG A 702 -50.03 0.45 1.03
N MET A 703 -48.93 0.46 1.78
CA MET A 703 -47.96 -0.62 1.86
C MET A 703 -48.26 -1.60 3.00
N THR A 704 -48.01 -2.87 2.73
CA THR A 704 -47.97 -3.97 3.70
C THR A 704 -46.70 -3.92 4.56
N PHE A 705 -46.66 -4.70 5.63
CA PHE A 705 -45.47 -4.83 6.47
C PHE A 705 -44.24 -5.33 5.68
N SER A 706 -44.43 -6.29 4.77
CA SER A 706 -43.33 -6.81 3.95
C SER A 706 -42.76 -5.74 3.00
N GLU A 707 -43.61 -4.88 2.43
CA GLU A 707 -43.19 -3.78 1.58
C GLU A 707 -42.45 -2.69 2.39
N LEU A 708 -42.92 -2.39 3.61
CA LEU A 708 -42.23 -1.48 4.52
C LEU A 708 -40.81 -1.96 4.85
N ILE A 709 -40.66 -3.23 5.24
CA ILE A 709 -39.33 -3.79 5.56
C ILE A 709 -38.43 -3.74 4.33
N LYS A 710 -38.94 -4.09 3.15
CA LYS A 710 -38.17 -4.01 1.89
C LYS A 710 -37.71 -2.59 1.58
N LEU A 711 -38.57 -1.59 1.75
CA LEU A 711 -38.24 -0.18 1.55
C LEU A 711 -37.10 0.27 2.47
N LEU A 712 -37.19 -0.06 3.77
CA LEU A 712 -36.15 0.32 4.74
C LEU A 712 -34.84 -0.45 4.54
N GLN A 713 -34.91 -1.71 4.09
CA GLN A 713 -33.73 -2.49 3.72
C GLN A 713 -33.00 -1.88 2.51
N THR A 714 -33.74 -1.44 1.48
CA THR A 714 -33.15 -0.70 0.35
C THR A 714 -32.45 0.56 0.83
N ARG A 715 -33.11 1.35 1.70
CA ARG A 715 -32.50 2.57 2.24
C ARG A 715 -31.25 2.29 3.09
N ALA A 716 -31.25 1.22 3.88
CA ALA A 716 -30.08 0.80 4.65
C ALA A 716 -28.89 0.47 3.74
N LEU A 717 -29.11 -0.21 2.60
CA LEU A 717 -28.07 -0.50 1.61
C LEU A 717 -27.52 0.78 0.96
N GLU A 718 -28.38 1.77 0.66
CA GLU A 718 -27.93 3.08 0.16
C GLU A 718 -27.01 3.79 1.17
N LEU A 719 -27.33 3.71 2.47
CA LEU A 719 -26.50 4.30 3.54
C LEU A 719 -25.17 3.56 3.75
N GLU A 720 -25.12 2.24 3.51
CA GLU A 720 -23.87 1.47 3.47
C GLU A 720 -23.01 1.84 2.25
N GLY A 721 -23.61 2.10 1.09
CA GLY A 721 -22.89 2.54 -0.11
C GLY A 721 -22.14 3.86 0.10
N GLN A 722 -22.69 4.77 0.91
CA GLN A 722 -22.06 6.04 1.28
C GLN A 722 -20.86 5.88 2.23
N ASP A 723 -20.83 4.85 3.07
CA ASP A 723 -19.70 4.53 3.96
C ASP A 723 -19.58 3.01 4.12
N ARG A 724 -18.71 2.39 3.31
CA ARG A 724 -18.50 0.93 3.26
C ARG A 724 -18.04 0.29 4.57
N ARG A 725 -17.67 1.09 5.59
CA ARG A 725 -17.36 0.57 6.93
C ARG A 725 -18.61 0.18 7.71
N ARG A 726 -19.78 0.70 7.30
CA ARG A 726 -21.05 0.49 7.99
C ARG A 726 -21.67 -0.86 7.66
N PHE A 727 -22.29 -1.45 8.67
CA PHE A 727 -23.14 -2.63 8.57
C PHE A 727 -24.50 -2.29 9.17
N ILE A 728 -25.53 -2.18 8.34
CA ILE A 728 -26.88 -1.73 8.68
C ILE A 728 -27.87 -2.80 8.23
N ARG A 729 -28.69 -3.31 9.15
CA ARG A 729 -29.75 -4.27 8.82
C ARG A 729 -31.07 -3.84 9.41
N VAL A 730 -32.14 -4.10 8.66
CA VAL A 730 -33.53 -3.88 9.11
C VAL A 730 -34.21 -5.24 9.28
N ILE A 731 -34.70 -5.52 10.48
CA ILE A 731 -35.32 -6.79 10.87
C ILE A 731 -36.77 -6.53 11.29
N GLY A 732 -37.71 -7.06 10.53
CA GLY A 732 -39.12 -7.07 10.93
C GLY A 732 -39.47 -8.31 11.75
N ILE A 733 -40.16 -8.15 12.88
CA ILE A 733 -40.69 -9.24 13.71
C ILE A 733 -42.22 -9.17 13.67
N ASP A 734 -42.85 -10.21 13.13
CA ASP A 734 -44.31 -10.37 13.13
C ASP A 734 -44.80 -10.95 14.45
N ALA A 735 -45.22 -10.06 15.34
CA ALA A 735 -45.74 -10.45 16.65
C ALA A 735 -47.28 -10.58 16.68
N THR A 736 -47.94 -10.58 15.51
CA THR A 736 -49.41 -10.69 15.41
C THR A 736 -49.89 -12.10 15.74
N PRO A 737 -51.17 -12.32 16.09
CA PRO A 737 -51.69 -13.67 16.33
C PRO A 737 -51.51 -14.57 15.08
N PRO A 738 -51.08 -15.83 15.24
CA PRO A 738 -50.93 -16.73 14.11
C PRO A 738 -52.29 -16.97 13.44
N ARG A 739 -52.29 -17.25 12.13
CA ARG A 739 -53.51 -17.66 11.44
C ARG A 739 -54.01 -18.96 12.07
N SER A 740 -55.25 -18.97 12.56
CA SER A 740 -55.87 -20.19 13.07
C SER A 740 -56.03 -21.17 11.92
N PHE A 741 -55.67 -22.44 12.14
CA PHE A 741 -55.99 -23.52 11.19
C PHE A 741 -57.51 -23.73 11.03
N ARG A 742 -58.33 -23.10 11.89
CA ARG A 742 -59.79 -23.08 11.81
C ARG A 742 -60.33 -21.93 10.94
N ASP A 743 -59.47 -20.99 10.53
CA ASP A 743 -59.83 -19.83 9.69
C ASP A 743 -59.39 -20.02 8.22
N ALA A 744 -58.89 -21.21 7.86
CA ALA A 744 -58.58 -21.64 6.50
C ALA A 744 -59.55 -22.76 6.12
#